data_AF-A0A1F4EFU8-F1
#
_entry.id   AF-A0A1F4EFU8-F1
#
_cell.length_a   1.000
_cell.length_b   1.000
_cell.length_c   1.000
_cell.angle_alpha   90.00
_cell.angle_beta   90.00
_cell.angle_gamma   90.00
#
_symmetry.space_group_name_H-M   'P 1'
#
loop_
_entity.id
_entity.type
_entity.pdbx_description
1 polymer ?
#
loop_
_entity_poly.entity_id
_entity_poly.type
_entity_poly.pdbx_seq_one_letter_code
_entity_poly.pdbx_strand_id
1 'polypeptide(L)'
;MPAVEGAAVAAAVPCCFHCGAAVLEAHRWRSPVLGAEREFCCAGCQAVARTIVAGGFEKYYETRSAAGPQPQDLPPAEIYDDPAAQQQFAVRTGEHRRSATLILDRIRCAACLWLNEQWLRCLPGLTRVDVNYATHRAQVEWDERATRLSRILEAVRAIGYDAYPFDPQRQAGLERAARRAALWRLFVAGFGAMQVMMYAIPAYLDDGGTLPPESAQMLRWASLVLTLPVILFSCGPFFSAAWRDLRLRRIGLDTPIALGIAAGFGASVWATLTASGEVYFDSISMLVFLLLGARYAELLARGRAARGLDRLSRWMPSFALRLDGEATEKVAAHALAVGDRVVVPAGERVPADGVVERGCSSVDESLLTGESAPVAKAAGATLTGGSVNVEQPLVMRVTRVGAETAAASIVRLVERAAAAKPALVAGADRIAHVLTYVVIGVALLAYLGSRDPWIAVAVLVVTCPCALALAAPIALTAAAARLLERGVALTRSGALEALSRASDIVLDKTGTLSSGKLTLAHTEVLGELDAPGCLALARALEASSRHPIARAFGAGAHAAPVKELVNYPGHGVQALVAGRRVRIGKAAFCAELAGSPARHDDLRSSAYLAGESGWLARFVLEDTLRGDAVSLVHELRAAGLRVHLVSGDEPRAVAALARTLGIASHAGGATPQDKFAFVERLQAEGRVVAMLGDGLNDAPVLARADVSIAMGGGSEIAQLRSDLVLLGERLAAVPEALAGARRAMRVIRQNFGWALAYNALALPAAAAGWVGPWEAAVGMAASSFIVVLNALRLAARGGDPGTWKAVSTSSFLSRSRSYF
;
A
#
# COMPACT_ATOMS: atom_id res chain seq x y z
N MET A 1 75.58 24.50 -16.16
CA MET A 1 75.05 24.89 -17.49
C MET A 1 73.55 24.67 -17.51
N PRO A 2 72.79 25.54 -18.21
CA PRO A 2 71.73 26.32 -17.58
C PRO A 2 70.30 25.87 -17.89
N ALA A 3 69.40 26.57 -17.19
CA ALA A 3 67.96 26.72 -17.34
C ALA A 3 67.32 26.39 -18.69
N VAL A 4 66.17 25.72 -18.61
CA VAL A 4 65.07 25.91 -19.56
C VAL A 4 63.90 26.51 -18.79
N GLU A 5 63.71 27.81 -18.97
CA GLU A 5 62.47 28.52 -18.66
C GLU A 5 61.35 28.00 -19.55
N GLY A 6 60.23 27.66 -18.94
CA GLY A 6 59.01 27.25 -19.62
C GLY A 6 57.83 27.46 -18.69
N ALA A 7 57.59 28.70 -18.27
CA ALA A 7 56.39 29.09 -17.55
C ALA A 7 55.19 29.04 -18.51
N ALA A 8 54.59 27.86 -18.67
CA ALA A 8 53.24 27.73 -19.19
C ALA A 8 52.27 28.20 -18.10
N VAL A 9 51.73 29.41 -18.28
CA VAL A 9 50.60 29.91 -17.49
C VAL A 9 49.44 28.93 -17.70
N ALA A 10 49.18 28.06 -16.72
CA ALA A 10 48.01 27.19 -16.73
C ALA A 10 46.76 28.07 -16.72
N ALA A 11 46.09 28.17 -17.86
CA ALA A 11 44.79 28.84 -17.97
C ALA A 11 43.83 28.19 -16.96
N ALA A 12 43.29 28.99 -16.04
CA ALA A 12 42.33 28.52 -15.06
C ALA A 12 41.15 27.85 -15.78
N VAL A 13 40.88 26.58 -15.46
CA VAL A 13 39.76 25.84 -16.04
C VAL A 13 38.48 26.63 -15.73
N PRO A 14 37.66 27.00 -16.75
CA PRO A 14 36.44 27.76 -16.50
C PRO A 14 35.52 26.99 -15.55
N CYS A 15 34.98 27.66 -14.54
CA CYS A 15 34.06 27.05 -13.58
C CYS A 15 32.62 27.25 -14.02
N CYS A 16 31.80 26.23 -13.79
CA CYS A 16 30.37 26.25 -14.04
C CYS A 16 29.73 27.40 -13.27
N PHE A 17 29.01 28.26 -13.99
CA PHE A 17 28.34 29.38 -13.37
C PHE A 17 27.31 28.94 -12.32
N HIS A 18 26.70 27.75 -12.43
CA HIS A 18 25.68 27.30 -11.46
C HIS A 18 26.27 26.61 -10.21
N CYS A 19 27.08 25.57 -10.39
CA CYS A 19 27.54 24.68 -9.31
C CYS A 19 29.05 24.79 -9.01
N GLY A 20 29.79 25.65 -9.72
CA GLY A 20 31.21 25.90 -9.47
C GLY A 20 32.17 24.78 -9.88
N ALA A 21 31.67 23.66 -10.43
CA ALA A 21 32.50 22.57 -10.94
C ALA A 21 33.27 22.97 -12.21
N ALA A 22 34.42 22.35 -12.47
CA ALA A 22 35.20 22.58 -13.69
C ALA A 22 34.37 22.28 -14.96
N VAL A 23 34.42 23.17 -15.94
CA VAL A 23 33.85 22.99 -17.27
C VAL A 23 34.87 22.24 -18.10
N LEU A 24 34.69 20.92 -18.21
CA LEU A 24 35.59 20.03 -18.95
C LEU A 24 35.49 20.21 -20.47
N GLU A 25 34.34 20.69 -20.95
CA GLU A 25 34.09 21.01 -22.35
C GLU A 25 33.58 22.45 -22.44
N ALA A 26 34.53 23.40 -22.56
CA ALA A 26 34.20 24.82 -22.73
C ALA A 26 33.23 25.01 -23.91
N HIS A 27 32.34 25.99 -23.79
CA HIS A 27 31.41 26.39 -24.85
C HIS A 27 30.25 25.43 -25.21
N ARG A 28 30.17 24.20 -24.67
CA ARG A 28 29.09 23.25 -24.99
C ARG A 28 27.74 23.60 -24.38
N TRP A 29 27.72 24.06 -23.13
CA TRP A 29 26.48 24.36 -22.40
C TRP A 29 26.44 25.83 -21.99
N ARG A 30 25.64 26.63 -22.71
CA ARG A 30 25.55 28.10 -22.56
C ARG A 30 24.12 28.62 -22.43
N SER A 31 23.93 29.60 -21.56
CA SER A 31 22.63 30.24 -21.37
C SER A 31 22.79 31.66 -20.86
N PRO A 32 21.92 32.60 -21.28
CA PRO A 32 21.94 33.95 -20.74
C PRO A 32 21.49 33.92 -19.28
N VAL A 33 22.30 34.52 -18.40
CA VAL A 33 21.99 34.76 -16.99
C VAL A 33 22.61 36.11 -16.57
N LEU A 34 21.79 36.99 -16.01
CA LEU A 34 22.07 38.38 -15.67
C LEU A 34 22.58 39.19 -16.87
N GLY A 35 21.93 39.02 -18.03
CA GLY A 35 22.28 39.73 -19.26
C GLY A 35 23.62 39.32 -19.90
N ALA A 36 24.29 38.27 -19.40
CA ALA A 36 25.53 37.74 -19.96
C ALA A 36 25.42 36.24 -20.27
N GLU A 37 26.08 35.79 -21.33
CA GLU A 37 26.21 34.36 -21.62
C GLU A 37 27.09 33.68 -20.58
N ARG A 38 26.54 32.66 -19.90
CA ARG A 38 27.23 31.90 -18.85
C ARG A 38 27.45 30.46 -19.27
N GLU A 39 28.58 29.91 -18.84
CA GLU A 39 28.95 28.52 -19.11
C GLU A 39 28.58 27.57 -17.97
N PHE A 40 28.23 26.34 -18.33
CA PHE A 40 27.80 25.31 -17.40
C PHE A 40 28.58 24.02 -17.62
N CYS A 41 28.85 23.27 -16.55
CA CYS A 41 29.57 21.98 -16.65
C CYS A 41 28.73 20.87 -17.31
N CYS A 42 27.40 20.99 -17.34
CA CYS A 42 26.50 19.99 -17.92
C CYS A 42 25.15 20.59 -18.34
N ALA A 43 24.40 19.84 -19.14
CA ALA A 43 23.04 20.19 -19.57
C ALA A 43 22.08 20.43 -18.39
N GLY A 44 22.24 19.70 -17.28
CA GLY A 44 21.42 19.89 -16.07
C GLY A 44 21.64 21.26 -15.42
N CYS A 45 22.88 21.71 -15.27
CA CYS A 45 23.19 23.04 -14.72
C CYS A 45 22.66 24.16 -15.62
N GLN A 46 22.73 23.98 -16.95
CA GLN A 46 22.15 24.89 -17.93
C GLN A 46 20.61 24.91 -17.86
N ALA A 47 19.96 23.74 -17.72
CA ALA A 47 18.52 23.62 -17.64
C ALA A 47 17.96 24.26 -16.36
N VAL A 48 18.62 24.07 -15.21
CA VAL A 48 18.27 24.74 -13.95
C VAL A 48 18.41 26.25 -14.09
N ALA A 49 19.53 26.73 -14.66
CA ALA A 49 19.72 28.16 -14.89
C ALA A 49 18.67 28.76 -15.82
N ARG A 50 18.35 28.09 -16.94
CA ARG A 50 17.27 28.48 -17.85
C ARG A 50 15.93 28.53 -17.14
N THR A 51 15.64 27.55 -16.30
CA THR A 51 14.36 27.49 -15.56
C THR A 51 14.25 28.63 -14.54
N ILE A 52 15.34 28.97 -13.84
CA ILE A 52 15.39 30.09 -12.89
C ILE A 52 15.19 31.43 -13.62
N VAL A 53 15.87 31.62 -14.76
CA VAL A 53 15.75 32.84 -15.58
C VAL A 53 14.34 32.94 -16.20
N ALA A 54 13.85 31.87 -16.82
CA ALA A 54 12.50 31.82 -17.40
C ALA A 54 11.39 32.01 -16.35
N GLY A 55 11.64 31.61 -15.10
CA GLY A 55 10.75 31.86 -13.96
C GLY A 55 10.79 33.28 -13.40
N GLY A 56 11.65 34.17 -13.93
CA GLY A 56 11.80 35.54 -13.44
C GLY A 56 12.56 35.67 -12.11
N PHE A 57 13.28 34.62 -11.69
CA PHE A 57 14.01 34.57 -10.42
C PHE A 57 15.51 34.86 -10.58
N GLU A 58 15.89 35.61 -11.61
CA GLU A 58 17.30 35.84 -11.99
C GLU A 58 18.13 36.54 -10.90
N LYS A 59 17.48 37.36 -10.04
CA LYS A 59 18.06 37.96 -8.82
C LYS A 59 18.66 36.95 -7.84
N TYR A 60 18.31 35.67 -7.95
CA TYR A 60 18.97 34.58 -7.22
C TYR A 60 20.48 34.55 -7.47
N TYR A 61 20.92 34.86 -8.69
CA TYR A 61 22.33 34.85 -9.07
C TYR A 61 23.12 36.06 -8.58
N GLU A 62 22.44 37.17 -8.27
CA GLU A 62 23.05 38.39 -7.69
C GLU A 62 23.28 38.24 -6.19
N THR A 63 22.42 37.50 -5.50
CA THR A 63 22.37 37.43 -4.04
C THR A 63 23.02 36.18 -3.46
N ARG A 64 23.49 35.25 -4.30
CA ARG A 64 24.13 34.02 -3.84
C ARG A 64 25.57 34.27 -3.38
N SER A 65 25.90 33.73 -2.21
CA SER A 65 27.22 33.80 -1.59
C SER A 65 28.11 32.59 -1.91
N ALA A 66 27.55 31.52 -2.47
CA ALA A 66 28.27 30.30 -2.83
C ALA A 66 27.65 29.59 -4.05
N ALA A 67 28.43 28.72 -4.70
CA ALA A 67 27.95 27.86 -5.77
C ALA A 67 26.91 26.84 -5.26
N GLY A 68 25.98 26.41 -6.13
CA GLY A 68 25.00 25.38 -5.77
C GLY A 68 25.65 24.04 -5.43
N PRO A 69 25.03 23.19 -4.60
CA PRO A 69 25.57 21.89 -4.24
C PRO A 69 25.86 21.06 -5.51
N GLN A 70 27.01 20.40 -5.53
CA GLN A 70 27.36 19.50 -6.63
C GLN A 70 26.34 18.35 -6.69
N PRO A 71 25.88 17.93 -7.88
CA PRO A 71 24.95 16.80 -8.04
C PRO A 71 25.49 15.42 -7.59
N GLN A 72 26.69 15.35 -7.02
CA GLN A 72 27.55 14.17 -7.05
C GLN A 72 27.23 13.04 -6.06
N ASP A 73 26.30 13.18 -5.13
CA ASP A 73 25.94 12.04 -4.26
C ASP A 73 24.83 11.14 -4.85
N LEU A 74 24.28 11.50 -6.01
CA LEU A 74 23.16 10.79 -6.61
C LEU A 74 23.47 10.39 -8.06
N PRO A 75 23.21 9.14 -8.46
CA PRO A 75 23.34 8.74 -9.85
C PRO A 75 22.48 9.64 -10.75
N PRO A 76 22.95 9.98 -11.96
CA PRO A 76 22.17 10.69 -12.97
C PRO A 76 20.79 10.06 -13.12
N ALA A 77 19.74 10.88 -13.11
CA ALA A 77 18.37 10.38 -13.16
C ALA A 77 18.09 9.61 -14.47
N GLU A 78 18.85 9.92 -15.52
CA GLU A 78 18.86 9.28 -16.85
C GLU A 78 19.18 7.78 -16.80
N ILE A 79 19.94 7.31 -15.81
CA ILE A 79 20.23 5.86 -15.64
C ILE A 79 18.94 5.07 -15.41
N TYR A 80 17.93 5.70 -14.80
CA TYR A 80 16.63 5.07 -14.54
C TYR A 80 15.69 5.06 -15.75
N ASP A 81 16.11 5.65 -16.88
CA ASP A 81 15.36 5.57 -18.15
C ASP A 81 15.75 4.33 -18.97
N ASP A 82 16.82 3.60 -18.59
CA ASP A 82 17.23 2.37 -19.26
C ASP A 82 16.12 1.29 -19.18
N PRO A 83 15.64 0.75 -20.31
CA PRO A 83 14.65 -0.32 -20.33
C PRO A 83 15.02 -1.54 -19.49
N ALA A 84 16.31 -1.93 -19.44
CA ALA A 84 16.78 -3.08 -18.69
C ALA A 84 16.75 -2.82 -17.18
N ALA A 85 17.12 -1.61 -16.75
CA ALA A 85 16.99 -1.19 -15.36
C ALA A 85 15.51 -1.13 -14.92
N GLN A 86 14.65 -0.61 -15.79
CA GLN A 86 13.22 -0.46 -15.50
C GLN A 86 12.48 -1.79 -15.31
N GLN A 87 12.93 -2.90 -15.92
CA GLN A 87 12.32 -4.22 -15.70
C GLN A 87 12.34 -4.64 -14.22
N GLN A 88 13.24 -4.09 -13.42
CA GLN A 88 13.40 -4.45 -12.01
C GLN A 88 12.37 -3.78 -11.10
N PHE A 89 11.84 -2.61 -11.47
CA PHE A 89 11.01 -1.78 -10.57
C PHE A 89 9.81 -1.09 -11.24
N ALA A 90 9.73 -1.11 -12.57
CA ALA A 90 8.63 -0.53 -13.34
C ALA A 90 7.81 -1.63 -14.03
N VAL A 91 6.49 -1.43 -14.08
CA VAL A 91 5.53 -2.36 -14.66
C VAL A 91 4.75 -1.66 -15.76
N ARG A 92 4.48 -2.36 -16.86
CA ARG A 92 3.56 -1.86 -17.89
C ARG A 92 2.11 -1.98 -17.41
N THR A 93 1.39 -0.86 -17.37
CA THR A 93 -0.04 -0.79 -17.03
C THR A 93 -0.94 -0.57 -18.25
N GLY A 94 -0.36 -0.36 -19.42
CA GLY A 94 -1.03 -0.25 -20.72
C GLY A 94 0.00 -0.20 -21.84
N GLU A 95 -0.46 -0.04 -23.09
CA GLU A 95 0.40 -0.06 -24.29
C GLU A 95 1.55 0.96 -24.24
N HIS A 96 1.30 2.12 -23.63
CA HIS A 96 2.28 3.20 -23.46
C HIS A 96 2.34 3.73 -22.02
N ARG A 97 1.84 2.98 -21.04
CA ARG A 97 1.83 3.40 -19.64
C ARG A 97 2.71 2.51 -18.79
N ARG A 98 3.53 3.14 -17.95
CA ARG A 98 4.31 2.46 -16.91
C ARG A 98 3.94 2.98 -15.54
N SER A 99 4.06 2.12 -14.55
CA SER A 99 4.01 2.49 -13.15
C SER A 99 5.26 2.01 -12.42
N ALA A 100 5.73 2.80 -11.45
CA ALA A 100 6.81 2.45 -10.56
C ALA A 100 6.51 2.97 -9.15
N THR A 101 7.10 2.32 -8.16
CA THR A 101 7.06 2.78 -6.77
C THR A 101 8.37 3.49 -6.47
N LEU A 102 8.28 4.71 -5.95
CA LEU A 102 9.41 5.56 -5.60
C LEU A 102 9.52 5.71 -4.09
N ILE A 103 10.73 5.68 -3.54
CA ILE A 103 11.01 6.11 -2.16
C ILE A 103 11.25 7.62 -2.20
N LEU A 104 10.46 8.37 -1.43
CA LEU A 104 10.68 9.79 -1.20
C LEU A 104 11.57 9.98 0.03
N ASP A 105 12.69 10.64 -0.16
CA ASP A 105 13.68 10.92 0.87
C ASP A 105 13.69 12.41 1.26
N ARG A 106 14.28 12.72 2.41
CA ARG A 106 14.25 14.03 3.08
C ARG A 106 12.84 14.51 3.46
N ILE A 107 11.87 13.60 3.48
CA ILE A 107 10.52 13.83 3.99
C ILE A 107 10.56 13.97 5.52
N ARG A 108 9.96 15.06 6.03
CA ARG A 108 9.98 15.36 7.48
C ARG A 108 8.60 15.49 8.11
N CYS A 109 7.58 15.79 7.31
CA CYS A 109 6.21 15.93 7.79
C CYS A 109 5.20 15.53 6.70
N ALA A 110 3.93 15.39 7.08
CA ALA A 110 2.85 15.15 6.12
C ALA A 110 2.74 16.25 5.06
N ALA A 111 3.03 17.51 5.42
CA ALA A 111 3.00 18.61 4.45
C ALA A 111 4.06 18.43 3.34
N CYS A 112 5.23 17.87 3.64
CA CYS A 112 6.24 17.54 2.63
C CYS A 112 5.70 16.52 1.61
N LEU A 113 5.02 15.48 2.08
CA LEU A 113 4.43 14.44 1.23
C LEU A 113 3.30 15.00 0.37
N TRP A 114 2.45 15.85 0.96
CA TRP A 114 1.38 16.54 0.24
C TRP A 114 1.93 17.47 -0.84
N LEU A 115 2.98 18.22 -0.54
CA LEU A 115 3.63 19.09 -1.52
C LEU A 115 4.17 18.29 -2.71
N ASN A 116 4.89 17.19 -2.45
CA ASN A 116 5.39 16.30 -3.50
C ASN A 116 4.23 15.73 -4.33
N GLU A 117 3.16 15.27 -3.68
CA GLU A 117 1.97 14.76 -4.35
C GLU A 117 1.32 15.81 -5.27
N GLN A 118 1.07 17.03 -4.78
CA GLN A 118 0.47 18.10 -5.59
C GLN A 118 1.39 18.56 -6.71
N TRP A 119 2.69 18.68 -6.43
CA TRP A 119 3.67 19.10 -7.43
C TRP A 119 3.78 18.09 -8.58
N LEU A 120 3.85 16.80 -8.24
CA LEU A 120 3.88 15.73 -9.23
C LEU A 120 2.59 15.67 -10.04
N ARG A 121 1.40 15.88 -9.43
CA ARG A 121 0.12 15.93 -10.16
C ARG A 121 0.06 16.99 -11.25
N CYS A 122 0.84 18.07 -11.14
CA CYS A 122 0.92 19.11 -12.15
C CYS A 122 1.87 18.76 -13.31
N LEU A 123 2.64 17.67 -13.21
CA LEU A 123 3.65 17.30 -14.20
C LEU A 123 2.99 16.72 -15.47
N PRO A 124 3.24 17.29 -16.66
CA PRO A 124 2.69 16.75 -17.91
C PRO A 124 3.15 15.31 -18.16
N GLY A 125 2.23 14.45 -18.61
CA GLY A 125 2.50 13.05 -18.89
C GLY A 125 2.39 12.11 -17.68
N LEU A 126 2.24 12.65 -16.47
CA LEU A 126 1.98 11.86 -15.26
C LEU A 126 0.46 11.64 -15.13
N THR A 127 0.02 10.40 -15.30
CA THR A 127 -1.42 10.05 -15.28
C THR A 127 -1.95 9.85 -13.87
N ARG A 128 -1.10 9.40 -12.94
CA ARG A 128 -1.51 9.12 -11.56
C ARG A 128 -0.34 9.24 -10.58
N VAL A 129 -0.63 9.78 -9.39
CA VAL A 129 0.28 9.87 -8.25
C VAL A 129 -0.48 9.59 -6.97
N ASP A 130 -0.02 8.58 -6.23
CA ASP A 130 -0.49 8.27 -4.87
C ASP A 130 0.72 8.22 -3.94
N VAL A 131 0.72 9.00 -2.87
CA VAL A 131 1.81 9.03 -1.89
C VAL A 131 1.34 8.40 -0.59
N ASN A 132 2.06 7.37 -0.12
CA ASN A 132 1.84 6.76 1.18
C ASN A 132 2.60 7.53 2.27
N TYR A 133 1.83 8.13 3.17
CA TYR A 133 2.37 9.00 4.21
C TYR A 133 3.05 8.24 5.36
N ALA A 134 2.75 6.95 5.50
CA ALA A 134 3.34 6.09 6.51
C ALA A 134 4.66 5.47 6.02
N THR A 135 4.75 5.07 4.75
CA THR A 135 5.93 4.40 4.18
C THR A 135 6.86 5.33 3.40
N HIS A 136 6.47 6.60 3.18
CA HIS A 136 7.18 7.56 2.32
C HIS A 136 7.38 7.05 0.89
N ARG A 137 6.49 6.18 0.41
CA ARG A 137 6.51 5.68 -0.97
C ARG A 137 5.53 6.47 -1.83
N ALA A 138 5.92 6.78 -3.05
CA ALA A 138 5.06 7.36 -4.07
C ALA A 138 4.85 6.35 -5.19
N GLN A 139 3.61 5.92 -5.41
CA GLN A 139 3.22 5.20 -6.61
C GLN A 139 3.01 6.24 -7.72
N VAL A 140 3.77 6.14 -8.79
CA VAL A 140 3.61 6.99 -9.97
C VAL A 140 3.20 6.14 -11.17
N GLU A 141 2.37 6.70 -12.04
CA GLU A 141 2.00 6.15 -13.34
C GLU A 141 2.15 7.24 -14.40
N TRP A 142 2.84 6.95 -15.49
CA TRP A 142 3.14 7.92 -16.55
C TRP A 142 2.97 7.32 -17.94
N ASP A 143 2.68 8.18 -18.92
CA ASP A 143 2.74 7.85 -20.35
C ASP A 143 4.18 8.04 -20.86
N GLU A 144 4.77 6.96 -21.37
CA GLU A 144 6.16 6.93 -21.86
C GLU A 144 6.43 7.90 -23.02
N ARG A 145 5.38 8.30 -23.75
CA ARG A 145 5.50 9.23 -24.88
C ARG A 145 5.56 10.69 -24.42
N ALA A 146 4.98 10.99 -23.26
CA ALA A 146 4.85 12.35 -22.75
C ALA A 146 5.92 12.70 -21.71
N THR A 147 6.36 11.74 -20.89
CA THR A 147 7.39 11.96 -19.88
C THR A 147 8.22 10.72 -19.62
N ARG A 148 9.38 10.92 -18.98
CA ARG A 148 10.32 9.86 -18.59
C ARG A 148 10.47 9.83 -17.07
N LEU A 149 10.98 8.72 -16.55
CA LEU A 149 11.16 8.56 -15.11
C LEU A 149 12.19 9.55 -14.57
N SER A 150 13.27 9.78 -15.31
CA SER A 150 14.27 10.81 -14.99
C SER A 150 13.65 12.18 -14.70
N ARG A 151 12.74 12.64 -15.56
CA ARG A 151 12.01 13.91 -15.41
C ARG A 151 11.13 13.95 -14.17
N ILE A 152 10.52 12.82 -13.79
CA ILE A 152 9.75 12.71 -12.54
C ILE A 152 10.67 12.85 -11.33
N LEU A 153 11.83 12.17 -11.33
CA LEU A 153 12.82 12.26 -10.25
C LEU A 153 13.40 13.68 -10.14
N GLU A 154 13.68 14.32 -11.28
CA GLU A 154 14.13 15.72 -11.34
C GLU A 154 13.06 16.69 -10.84
N ALA A 155 11.78 16.46 -11.15
CA ALA A 155 10.70 17.28 -10.63
C ALA A 155 10.62 17.23 -9.09
N VAL A 156 10.88 16.07 -8.47
CA VAL A 156 11.00 15.93 -7.02
C VAL A 156 12.24 16.67 -6.49
N ARG A 157 13.39 16.57 -7.18
CA ARG A 157 14.62 17.31 -6.84
C ARG A 157 14.45 18.82 -6.93
N ALA A 158 13.68 19.31 -7.90
CA ALA A 158 13.42 20.74 -8.11
C ALA A 158 12.73 21.41 -6.90
N ILE A 159 11.94 20.67 -6.13
CA ILE A 159 11.29 21.16 -4.89
C ILE A 159 12.08 20.81 -3.62
N GLY A 160 13.31 20.28 -3.77
CA GLY A 160 14.26 20.07 -2.68
C GLY A 160 14.15 18.73 -1.96
N TYR A 161 13.54 17.72 -2.58
CA TYR A 161 13.45 16.34 -2.07
C TYR A 161 14.17 15.37 -2.99
N ASP A 162 14.51 14.19 -2.49
CA ASP A 162 15.12 13.14 -3.32
C ASP A 162 14.11 12.03 -3.55
N ALA A 163 14.15 11.42 -4.73
CA ALA A 163 13.36 10.23 -5.06
C ALA A 163 14.24 9.16 -5.69
N TYR A 164 13.91 7.91 -5.39
CA TYR A 164 14.59 6.71 -5.92
C TYR A 164 13.56 5.66 -6.28
N PRO A 165 13.81 4.79 -7.28
CA PRO A 165 13.06 3.55 -7.40
C PRO A 165 13.10 2.75 -6.09
N PHE A 166 12.00 2.06 -5.79
CA PHE A 166 11.87 1.28 -4.58
C PHE A 166 12.90 0.15 -4.51
N ASP A 167 13.74 0.22 -3.49
CA ASP A 167 14.67 -0.83 -3.08
C ASP A 167 14.51 -1.07 -1.56
N PRO A 168 14.13 -2.30 -1.13
CA PRO A 168 13.97 -2.63 0.28
C PRO A 168 15.22 -2.38 1.14
N GLN A 169 16.42 -2.59 0.61
CA GLN A 169 17.66 -2.41 1.36
C GLN A 169 17.95 -0.93 1.60
N ARG A 170 17.82 -0.11 0.55
CA ARG A 170 17.96 1.34 0.64
C ARG A 170 16.94 1.95 1.58
N GLN A 171 15.67 1.56 1.50
CA GLN A 171 14.64 2.06 2.42
C GLN A 171 14.99 1.75 3.88
N ALA A 172 15.39 0.51 4.18
CA ALA A 172 15.78 0.13 5.54
C ALA A 172 17.01 0.94 6.03
N GLY A 173 17.95 1.28 5.14
CA GLY A 173 19.08 2.15 5.44
C GLY A 173 18.64 3.58 5.78
N LEU A 174 17.81 4.19 4.94
CA LEU A 174 17.27 5.55 5.13
C LEU A 174 16.44 5.66 6.42
N GLU A 175 15.58 4.68 6.70
CA GLU A 175 14.79 4.64 7.93
C GLU A 175 15.67 4.55 9.19
N ARG A 176 16.72 3.73 9.16
CA ARG A 176 17.68 3.62 10.28
C ARG A 176 18.43 4.93 10.51
N ALA A 177 18.89 5.58 9.43
CA ALA A 177 19.58 6.85 9.49
C ALA A 177 18.66 7.96 10.04
N ALA A 178 17.43 8.07 9.53
CA ALA A 178 16.43 9.02 9.99
C ALA A 178 16.08 8.82 11.47
N ARG A 179 15.87 7.56 11.90
CA ARG A 179 15.61 7.22 13.30
C ARG A 179 16.78 7.59 14.22
N ARG A 180 18.02 7.31 13.80
CA ARG A 180 19.23 7.68 14.56
C ARG A 180 19.36 9.19 14.70
N ALA A 181 19.15 9.94 13.61
CA ALA A 181 19.22 11.38 13.63
C ALA A 181 18.11 12.01 14.51
N ALA A 182 16.89 11.45 14.48
CA ALA A 182 15.81 11.88 15.37
C ALA A 182 16.13 11.62 16.86
N LEU A 183 16.72 10.46 17.17
CA LEU A 183 17.14 10.12 18.53
C LEU A 183 18.23 11.07 19.04
N TRP A 184 19.22 11.41 18.21
CA TRP A 184 20.26 12.39 18.58
C TRP A 184 19.69 13.78 18.82
N ARG A 185 18.76 14.25 17.99
CA ARG A 185 18.09 15.55 18.21
C ARG A 185 17.27 15.56 19.49
N LEU A 186 16.57 14.45 19.77
CA LEU A 186 15.81 14.28 21.01
C LEU A 186 16.75 14.28 22.23
N PHE A 187 17.88 13.58 22.14
CA PHE A 187 18.90 13.56 23.19
C PHE A 187 19.45 14.96 23.47
N VAL A 188 19.88 15.69 22.42
CA VAL A 188 20.40 17.06 22.57
C VAL A 188 19.33 18.00 23.13
N ALA A 189 18.08 17.89 22.69
CA ALA A 189 16.99 18.70 23.22
C ALA A 189 16.69 18.38 24.69
N GLY A 190 16.65 17.10 25.06
CA GLY A 190 16.39 16.69 26.45
C GLY A 190 17.52 17.04 27.39
N PHE A 191 18.77 16.83 26.96
CA PHE A 191 19.94 17.26 27.70
C PHE A 191 19.95 18.78 27.88
N GLY A 192 19.75 19.55 26.79
CA GLY A 192 19.66 21.00 26.84
C GLY A 192 18.54 21.50 27.75
N ALA A 193 17.34 20.92 27.66
CA ALA A 193 16.22 21.26 28.53
C ALA A 193 16.55 21.04 30.01
N MET A 194 17.15 19.89 30.35
CA MET A 194 17.55 19.57 31.72
C MET A 194 18.64 20.52 32.24
N GLN A 195 19.67 20.80 31.44
CA GLN A 195 20.75 21.70 31.84
C GLN A 195 20.27 23.14 31.99
N VAL A 196 19.48 23.65 31.03
CA VAL A 196 18.95 25.01 31.12
C VAL A 196 18.00 25.16 32.30
N MET A 197 17.17 24.15 32.59
CA MET A 197 16.31 24.14 33.78
C MET A 197 17.11 24.24 35.07
N MET A 198 18.25 23.53 35.18
CA MET A 198 19.13 23.61 36.35
C MET A 198 19.61 25.05 36.63
N TYR A 199 19.86 25.85 35.60
CA TYR A 199 20.26 27.26 35.73
C TYR A 199 19.07 28.23 35.86
N ALA A 200 17.88 27.83 35.44
CA ALA A 200 16.65 28.63 35.55
C ALA A 200 15.97 28.50 36.92
N ILE A 201 16.05 27.33 37.57
CA ILE A 201 15.42 27.06 38.90
C ILE A 201 15.74 28.12 39.96
N PRO A 202 17.01 28.56 40.15
CA PRO A 202 17.31 29.58 41.14
C PRO A 202 16.54 30.88 40.93
N ALA A 203 16.24 31.25 39.68
CA ALA A 203 15.45 32.44 39.38
C ALA A 203 13.95 32.24 39.67
N TYR A 204 13.43 31.02 39.54
CA TYR A 204 12.03 30.71 39.89
C TYR A 204 11.78 30.60 41.39
N LEU A 205 12.80 30.22 42.17
CA LEU A 205 12.71 30.09 43.63
C LEU A 205 13.05 31.39 44.38
N ASP A 206 13.42 32.45 43.67
CA ASP A 206 13.83 33.71 44.28
C ASP A 206 12.62 34.57 44.68
N ASP A 207 11.85 34.10 45.66
CA ASP A 207 10.68 34.80 46.22
C ASP A 207 11.05 36.05 47.06
N GLY A 208 12.35 36.32 47.27
CA GLY A 208 12.83 37.35 48.21
C GLY A 208 13.99 38.23 47.73
N GLY A 209 14.38 38.17 46.46
CA GLY A 209 15.51 38.94 45.92
C GLY A 209 16.88 38.52 46.51
N THR A 210 16.99 37.27 46.94
CA THR A 210 18.19 36.66 47.51
C THR A 210 19.25 36.37 46.46
N LEU A 211 18.87 36.33 45.18
CA LEU A 211 19.79 36.10 44.07
C LEU A 211 20.44 37.42 43.64
N PRO A 212 21.77 37.59 43.80
CA PRO A 212 22.44 38.81 43.37
C PRO A 212 22.24 39.04 41.85
N PRO A 213 22.04 40.30 41.41
CA PRO A 213 21.76 40.61 40.01
C PRO A 213 22.88 40.17 39.06
N GLU A 214 24.15 40.22 39.51
CA GLU A 214 25.29 39.70 38.75
C GLU A 214 25.22 38.18 38.56
N SER A 215 24.85 37.44 39.61
CA SER A 215 24.66 35.99 39.53
C SER A 215 23.47 35.63 38.63
N ALA A 216 22.35 36.34 38.77
CA ALA A 216 21.19 36.17 37.90
C ALA A 216 21.56 36.39 36.42
N GLN A 217 22.34 37.44 36.12
CA GLN A 217 22.81 37.72 34.78
C GLN A 217 23.77 36.65 34.26
N MET A 218 24.67 36.12 35.09
CA MET A 218 25.56 35.01 34.72
C MET A 218 24.77 33.74 34.39
N LEU A 219 23.73 33.42 35.17
CA LEU A 219 22.84 32.30 34.92
C LEU A 219 22.07 32.46 33.60
N ARG A 220 21.63 33.68 33.25
CA ARG A 220 20.99 33.98 31.95
C ARG A 220 21.92 33.71 30.77
N TRP A 221 23.18 34.15 30.86
CA TRP A 221 24.20 33.87 29.84
C TRP A 221 24.49 32.38 29.69
N ALA A 222 24.60 31.66 30.82
CA ALA A 222 24.77 30.21 30.80
C ALA A 222 23.59 29.51 30.11
N SER A 223 22.35 29.89 30.46
CA SER A 223 21.13 29.39 29.84
C SER A 223 21.08 29.66 28.33
N LEU A 224 21.50 30.85 27.87
CA LEU A 224 21.58 31.18 26.45
C LEU A 224 22.56 30.24 25.71
N VAL A 225 23.79 30.10 26.21
CA VAL A 225 24.82 29.26 25.59
C VAL A 225 24.37 27.81 25.50
N LEU A 226 23.76 27.28 26.55
CA LEU A 226 23.25 25.90 26.60
C LEU A 226 22.04 25.67 25.68
N THR A 227 21.29 26.73 25.37
CA THR A 227 20.14 26.65 24.46
C THR A 227 20.54 26.69 22.99
N LEU A 228 21.71 27.24 22.65
CA LEU A 228 22.18 27.33 21.25
C LEU A 228 22.22 25.97 20.52
N PRO A 229 22.77 24.87 21.09
CA PRO A 229 22.72 23.55 20.45
C PRO A 229 21.28 23.07 20.19
N VAL A 230 20.35 23.36 21.11
CA VAL A 230 18.93 22.99 20.95
C VAL A 230 18.31 23.73 19.77
N ILE A 231 18.57 25.04 19.65
CA ILE A 231 18.06 25.88 18.56
C ILE A 231 18.68 25.49 17.22
N LEU A 232 19.99 25.35 17.15
CA LEU A 232 20.69 25.14 15.87
C LEU A 232 20.56 23.70 15.36
N PHE A 233 20.69 22.71 16.23
CA PHE A 233 20.68 21.30 15.84
C PHE A 233 19.29 20.66 15.95
N SER A 234 18.65 20.80 17.11
CA SER A 234 17.36 20.13 17.38
C SER A 234 16.20 20.82 16.67
N CYS A 235 16.20 22.17 16.57
CA CYS A 235 15.15 22.90 15.85
C CYS A 235 15.41 23.06 14.34
N GLY A 236 16.61 22.72 13.86
CA GLY A 236 16.96 22.80 12.44
C GLY A 236 15.89 22.23 11.49
N PRO A 237 15.25 21.07 11.78
CA PRO A 237 14.15 20.56 10.98
C PRO A 237 12.92 21.47 10.87
N PHE A 238 12.52 22.14 11.97
CA PHE A 238 11.35 23.03 12.00
C PHE A 238 11.62 24.30 11.19
N PHE A 239 12.76 24.94 11.41
CA PHE A 239 13.14 26.17 10.69
C PHE A 239 13.30 25.93 9.19
N SER A 240 13.98 24.86 8.81
CA SER A 240 14.16 24.54 7.39
C SER A 240 12.87 24.10 6.69
N ALA A 241 11.90 23.53 7.42
CA ALA A 241 10.56 23.26 6.88
C ALA A 241 9.78 24.56 6.68
N ALA A 242 9.68 25.40 7.72
CA ALA A 242 8.99 26.69 7.64
C ALA A 242 9.57 27.61 6.57
N TRP A 243 10.90 27.67 6.44
CA TRP A 243 11.58 28.44 5.40
C TRP A 243 11.25 27.95 3.98
N ARG A 244 11.16 26.64 3.79
CA ARG A 244 10.79 26.04 2.50
C ARG A 244 9.34 26.39 2.15
N ASP A 245 8.42 26.24 3.10
CA ASP A 245 7.00 26.54 2.90
C ASP A 245 6.81 28.02 2.54
N LEU A 246 7.52 28.93 3.23
CA LEU A 246 7.49 30.36 2.95
C LEU A 246 8.04 30.69 1.56
N ARG A 247 9.14 30.06 1.13
CA ARG A 247 9.68 30.22 -0.24
C ARG A 247 8.68 29.78 -1.31
N LEU A 248 7.87 28.77 -1.00
CA LEU A 248 6.81 28.27 -1.88
C LEU A 248 5.49 29.07 -1.73
N ARG A 249 5.51 30.20 -1.01
CA ARG A 249 4.34 31.06 -0.73
C ARG A 249 3.19 30.31 -0.07
N ARG A 250 3.51 29.40 0.85
CA ARG A 250 2.54 28.61 1.63
C ARG A 250 2.88 28.69 3.11
N ILE A 251 1.86 28.57 3.96
CA ILE A 251 2.04 28.40 5.40
C ILE A 251 1.84 26.91 5.70
N GLY A 252 2.89 26.27 6.23
CA GLY A 252 2.87 24.86 6.58
C GLY A 252 2.64 24.63 8.07
N LEU A 253 2.47 23.36 8.44
CA LEU A 253 2.19 22.94 9.82
C LEU A 253 3.33 23.26 10.79
N ASP A 254 4.57 23.35 10.30
CA ASP A 254 5.74 23.66 11.11
C ASP A 254 5.99 25.18 11.23
N THR A 255 5.26 26.01 10.46
CA THR A 255 5.43 27.47 10.45
C THR A 255 5.06 28.14 11.78
N PRO A 256 3.91 27.86 12.43
CA PRO A 256 3.59 28.44 13.75
C PRO A 256 4.62 28.06 14.81
N ILE A 257 5.07 26.80 14.81
CA ILE A 257 6.06 26.28 15.77
C ILE A 257 7.39 27.00 15.58
N ALA A 258 7.88 27.10 14.33
CA ALA A 258 9.12 27.81 14.02
C ALA A 258 9.03 29.29 14.41
N LEU A 259 7.90 29.95 14.15
CA LEU A 259 7.66 31.33 14.55
C LEU A 259 7.67 31.50 16.07
N GLY A 260 6.99 30.63 16.81
CA GLY A 260 6.94 30.66 18.27
C GLY A 260 8.31 30.45 18.91
N ILE A 261 9.09 29.48 18.41
CA ILE A 261 10.47 29.25 18.88
C ILE A 261 11.36 30.45 18.55
N ALA A 262 11.30 30.98 17.33
CA ALA A 262 12.11 32.14 16.93
C ALA A 262 11.77 33.39 17.77
N ALA A 263 10.49 33.67 17.97
CA ALA A 263 10.03 34.83 18.74
C ALA A 263 10.44 34.70 20.22
N GLY A 264 10.16 33.56 20.86
CA GLY A 264 10.52 33.33 22.27
C GLY A 264 12.04 33.36 22.49
N PHE A 265 12.81 32.74 21.60
CA PHE A 265 14.27 32.74 21.69
C PHE A 265 14.84 34.14 21.49
N GLY A 266 14.36 34.86 20.46
CA GLY A 266 14.77 36.24 20.20
C GLY A 266 14.46 37.19 21.36
N ALA A 267 13.27 37.07 21.95
CA ALA A 267 12.90 37.86 23.13
C ALA A 267 13.78 37.54 24.35
N SER A 268 14.10 36.26 24.57
CA SER A 268 14.99 35.84 25.68
C SER A 268 16.44 36.30 25.47
N VAL A 269 16.93 36.29 24.23
CA VAL A 269 18.23 36.85 23.86
C VAL A 269 18.24 38.35 24.14
N TRP A 270 17.21 39.08 23.70
CA TRP A 270 17.09 40.51 23.94
C TRP A 270 17.10 40.85 25.42
N ALA A 271 16.27 40.18 26.23
CA ALA A 271 16.20 40.35 27.68
C ALA A 271 17.52 40.01 28.39
N THR A 272 18.29 39.08 27.84
CA THR A 272 19.64 38.75 28.35
C THR A 272 20.62 39.87 28.02
N LEU A 273 20.59 40.43 26.81
CA LEU A 273 21.50 41.50 26.40
C LEU A 273 21.22 42.83 27.10
N THR A 274 19.95 43.16 27.34
CA THR A 274 19.54 44.41 28.00
C THR A 274 19.44 44.30 29.53
N ALA A 275 19.71 43.11 30.08
CA ALA A 275 19.56 42.78 31.50
C ALA A 275 18.17 43.19 32.07
N SER A 276 17.13 43.09 31.25
CA SER A 276 15.78 43.58 31.57
C SER A 276 14.70 42.59 31.13
N GLY A 277 13.69 42.36 31.96
CA GLY A 277 12.59 41.44 31.67
C GLY A 277 12.92 39.98 31.99
N GLU A 278 12.05 39.05 31.60
CA GLU A 278 12.16 37.63 31.89
C GLU A 278 12.74 36.84 30.70
N VAL A 279 13.43 35.72 31.00
CA VAL A 279 14.00 34.80 30.01
C VAL A 279 13.33 33.45 30.09
N TYR A 280 13.19 32.77 28.95
CA TYR A 280 12.39 31.53 28.86
C TYR A 280 13.12 30.45 28.06
N PHE A 281 14.45 30.44 28.15
CA PHE A 281 15.31 29.46 27.49
C PHE A 281 14.96 28.02 27.90
N ASP A 282 14.58 27.82 29.17
CA ASP A 282 14.11 26.57 29.75
C ASP A 282 12.80 26.11 29.10
N SER A 283 11.83 27.01 29.00
CA SER A 283 10.51 26.75 28.42
C SER A 283 10.63 26.39 26.94
N ILE A 284 11.49 27.08 26.18
CA ILE A 284 11.75 26.78 24.77
C ILE A 284 12.45 25.43 24.62
N SER A 285 13.47 25.15 25.43
CA SER A 285 14.20 23.88 25.36
C SER A 285 13.29 22.70 25.72
N MET A 286 12.45 22.86 26.75
CA MET A 286 11.46 21.87 27.16
C MET A 286 10.39 21.65 26.08
N LEU A 287 9.87 22.73 25.49
CA LEU A 287 8.95 22.67 24.36
C LEU A 287 9.53 21.84 23.20
N VAL A 288 10.77 22.14 22.80
CA VAL A 288 11.45 21.44 21.70
C VAL A 288 11.66 19.96 22.04
N PHE A 289 12.06 19.65 23.28
CA PHE A 289 12.23 18.27 23.74
C PHE A 289 10.91 17.48 23.65
N LEU A 290 9.81 18.03 24.18
CA LEU A 290 8.50 17.38 24.18
C LEU A 290 7.95 17.19 22.75
N LEU A 291 8.09 18.21 21.90
CA LEU A 291 7.69 18.13 20.50
C LEU A 291 8.48 17.05 19.73
N LEU A 292 9.80 17.01 19.90
CA LEU A 292 10.64 15.99 19.30
C LEU A 292 10.32 14.60 19.85
N GLY A 293 9.97 14.49 21.13
CA GLY A 293 9.52 13.24 21.75
C GLY A 293 8.24 12.72 21.10
N ALA A 294 7.24 13.59 20.91
CA ALA A 294 6.00 13.26 20.22
C ALA A 294 6.26 12.84 18.76
N ARG A 295 7.11 13.58 18.02
CA ARG A 295 7.52 13.24 16.64
C ARG A 295 8.28 11.92 16.56
N TYR A 296 9.12 11.61 17.55
CA TYR A 296 9.85 10.35 17.61
C TYR A 296 8.92 9.17 17.90
N ALA A 297 7.99 9.32 18.85
CA ALA A 297 6.96 8.32 19.11
C ALA A 297 6.08 8.07 17.87
N GLU A 298 5.73 9.14 17.16
CA GLU A 298 5.03 9.08 15.87
C GLU A 298 5.83 8.30 14.82
N LEU A 299 7.13 8.58 14.65
CA LEU A 299 8.01 7.85 13.73
C LEU A 299 8.01 6.35 14.02
N LEU A 300 8.10 5.98 15.30
CA LEU A 300 8.07 4.57 15.73
C LEU A 300 6.71 3.91 15.45
N ALA A 301 5.61 4.63 15.62
CA ALA A 301 4.28 4.13 15.37
C ALA A 301 4.02 3.89 13.88
N ARG A 302 4.42 4.83 13.02
CA ARG A 302 4.36 4.68 11.55
C ARG A 302 5.18 3.48 11.08
N GLY A 303 6.42 3.35 11.55
CA GLY A 303 7.26 2.19 11.23
C GLY A 303 6.70 0.86 11.77
N ARG A 304 5.93 0.85 12.87
CA ARG A 304 5.18 -0.34 13.30
C ARG A 304 4.04 -0.70 12.34
N ALA A 305 3.27 0.30 11.89
CA ALA A 305 2.18 0.08 10.94
C ALA A 305 2.69 -0.38 9.57
N ALA A 306 3.77 0.21 9.07
CA ALA A 306 4.39 -0.14 7.79
C ALA A 306 5.02 -1.53 7.76
N ARG A 307 5.58 -2.00 8.89
CA ARG A 307 6.27 -3.31 8.97
C ARG A 307 5.44 -4.50 8.50
N GLY A 308 4.12 -4.48 8.65
CA GLY A 308 3.27 -5.55 8.16
C GLY A 308 3.27 -5.64 6.64
N LEU A 309 3.31 -4.50 5.95
CA LEU A 309 3.44 -4.42 4.49
C LEU A 309 4.86 -4.79 4.03
N ASP A 310 5.90 -4.42 4.78
CA ASP A 310 7.29 -4.73 4.43
C ASP A 310 7.66 -6.21 4.61
N ARG A 311 6.94 -6.97 5.45
CA ARG A 311 7.17 -8.42 5.54
C ARG A 311 6.89 -9.11 4.20
N LEU A 312 6.02 -8.52 3.38
CA LEU A 312 5.60 -9.05 2.09
C LEU A 312 6.70 -8.91 1.04
N SER A 313 7.42 -7.79 1.03
CA SER A 313 8.53 -7.59 0.11
C SER A 313 9.69 -8.55 0.38
N ARG A 314 9.73 -9.18 1.57
CA ARG A 314 10.68 -10.25 1.92
C ARG A 314 10.20 -11.65 1.52
N TRP A 315 9.00 -11.78 0.94
CA TRP A 315 8.49 -13.07 0.45
C TRP A 315 9.25 -13.57 -0.77
N MET A 316 9.78 -12.64 -1.57
CA MET A 316 10.63 -12.99 -2.70
C MET A 316 12.05 -13.30 -2.19
N PRO A 317 12.60 -14.49 -2.46
CA PRO A 317 13.99 -14.78 -2.13
C PRO A 317 14.92 -13.85 -2.93
N SER A 318 16.07 -13.49 -2.34
CA SER A 318 17.05 -12.63 -3.01
C SER A 318 17.88 -13.38 -4.07
N PHE A 319 17.87 -14.71 -4.03
CA PHE A 319 18.63 -15.59 -4.93
C PHE A 319 17.75 -16.74 -5.43
N ALA A 320 18.13 -17.29 -6.58
CA ALA A 320 17.53 -18.47 -7.19
C ALA A 320 18.62 -19.42 -7.69
N LEU A 321 18.29 -20.71 -7.81
CA LEU A 321 19.18 -21.73 -8.38
C LEU A 321 18.76 -22.01 -9.83
N ARG A 322 19.41 -21.34 -10.78
CA ARG A 322 19.14 -21.54 -12.21
C ARG A 322 19.87 -22.79 -12.71
N LEU A 323 19.20 -23.57 -13.54
CA LEU A 323 19.78 -24.72 -14.22
C LEU A 323 20.42 -24.28 -15.54
N ASP A 324 21.72 -24.53 -15.67
CA ASP A 324 22.45 -24.45 -16.94
C ASP A 324 22.88 -25.86 -17.34
N GLY A 325 22.12 -26.48 -18.25
CA GLY A 325 22.24 -27.91 -18.53
C GLY A 325 21.86 -28.78 -17.32
N GLU A 326 22.86 -29.49 -16.78
CA GLU A 326 22.76 -30.31 -15.56
C GLU A 326 23.34 -29.60 -14.32
N ALA A 327 24.06 -28.49 -14.50
CA ALA A 327 24.66 -27.75 -13.40
C ALA A 327 23.68 -26.70 -12.83
N THR A 328 23.76 -26.46 -11.53
CA THR A 328 23.00 -25.39 -10.85
C THR A 328 23.89 -24.20 -10.55
N GLU A 329 23.48 -23.02 -10.99
CA GLU A 329 24.12 -21.74 -10.74
C GLU A 329 23.27 -20.91 -9.78
N LYS A 330 23.89 -20.31 -8.75
CA LYS A 330 23.20 -19.39 -7.84
C LYS A 330 23.22 -17.97 -8.42
N VAL A 331 22.06 -17.49 -8.86
CA VAL A 331 21.88 -16.14 -9.42
C VAL A 331 21.03 -15.26 -8.50
N ALA A 332 21.13 -13.95 -8.64
CA ALA A 332 20.19 -13.05 -7.97
C ALA A 332 18.79 -13.21 -8.58
N ALA A 333 17.74 -13.17 -7.75
CA ALA A 333 16.38 -13.42 -8.23
C ALA A 333 15.90 -12.40 -9.29
N HIS A 334 16.43 -11.17 -9.26
CA HIS A 334 16.14 -10.15 -10.27
C HIS A 334 16.86 -10.38 -11.62
N ALA A 335 17.82 -11.30 -11.67
CA ALA A 335 18.53 -11.68 -12.89
C ALA A 335 17.85 -12.83 -13.65
N LEU A 336 16.75 -13.38 -13.10
CA LEU A 336 15.96 -14.39 -13.78
C LEU A 336 15.22 -13.80 -14.98
N ALA A 337 15.19 -14.56 -16.07
CA ALA A 337 14.43 -14.25 -17.27
C ALA A 337 13.27 -15.23 -17.47
N VAL A 338 12.25 -14.81 -18.23
CA VAL A 338 11.18 -15.71 -18.68
C VAL A 338 11.79 -16.82 -19.53
N GLY A 339 11.45 -18.07 -19.22
CA GLY A 339 12.02 -19.26 -19.86
C GLY A 339 13.18 -19.91 -19.08
N ASP A 340 13.77 -19.23 -18.10
CA ASP A 340 14.79 -19.83 -17.25
C ASP A 340 14.24 -21.07 -16.52
N ARG A 341 15.09 -22.10 -16.40
CA ARG A 341 14.78 -23.29 -15.59
C ARG A 341 15.40 -23.11 -14.21
N VAL A 342 14.62 -23.29 -13.17
CA VAL A 342 15.03 -23.02 -11.79
C VAL A 342 14.71 -24.23 -10.92
N VAL A 343 15.66 -24.62 -10.07
CA VAL A 343 15.45 -25.63 -9.04
C VAL A 343 14.93 -24.93 -7.79
N VAL A 344 13.80 -25.42 -7.27
CA VAL A 344 13.25 -25.02 -5.99
C VAL A 344 13.44 -26.20 -5.02
N PRO A 345 14.44 -26.17 -4.12
CA PRO A 345 14.65 -27.22 -3.13
C PRO A 345 13.47 -27.37 -2.16
N ALA A 346 13.41 -28.49 -1.45
CA ALA A 346 12.45 -28.67 -0.37
C ALA A 346 12.76 -27.68 0.78
N GLY A 347 11.73 -27.05 1.33
CA GLY A 347 11.81 -26.02 2.35
C GLY A 347 12.14 -24.61 1.84
N GLU A 348 12.43 -24.45 0.55
CA GLU A 348 12.80 -23.15 -0.05
C GLU A 348 11.60 -22.45 -0.71
N ARG A 349 11.73 -21.13 -0.86
CA ARG A 349 10.72 -20.29 -1.51
C ARG A 349 10.85 -20.31 -3.02
N VAL A 350 9.71 -20.33 -3.70
CA VAL A 350 9.63 -20.19 -5.15
C VAL A 350 10.05 -18.76 -5.55
N PRO A 351 11.09 -18.58 -6.39
CA PRO A 351 11.68 -17.26 -6.67
C PRO A 351 11.00 -16.45 -7.77
N ALA A 352 10.07 -17.03 -8.52
CA ALA A 352 9.35 -16.40 -9.63
C ALA A 352 8.07 -17.19 -9.92
N ASP A 353 7.15 -16.67 -10.73
CA ASP A 353 6.02 -17.49 -11.18
C ASP A 353 6.47 -18.43 -12.31
N GLY A 354 5.91 -19.62 -12.37
CA GLY A 354 6.24 -20.57 -13.43
C GLY A 354 5.40 -21.84 -13.44
N VAL A 355 5.88 -22.83 -14.19
CA VAL A 355 5.23 -24.13 -14.33
C VAL A 355 6.24 -25.22 -13.98
N VAL A 356 5.80 -26.22 -13.21
CA VAL A 356 6.62 -27.40 -12.89
C VAL A 356 6.93 -28.16 -14.18
N GLU A 357 8.20 -28.35 -14.50
CA GLU A 357 8.65 -29.22 -15.59
C GLU A 357 8.93 -30.64 -15.08
N ARG A 358 9.56 -30.75 -13.89
CA ARG A 358 9.93 -32.04 -13.29
C ARG A 358 9.75 -32.01 -11.77
N GLY A 359 9.39 -33.16 -11.21
CA GLY A 359 9.17 -33.36 -9.78
C GLY A 359 7.70 -33.40 -9.38
N CYS A 360 7.45 -33.89 -8.17
CA CYS A 360 6.15 -33.91 -7.53
C CYS A 360 6.36 -33.57 -6.05
N SER A 361 5.66 -32.55 -5.55
CA SER A 361 5.74 -32.12 -4.16
C SER A 361 4.46 -31.44 -3.73
N SER A 362 4.28 -31.24 -2.41
CA SER A 362 3.30 -30.30 -1.89
C SER A 362 3.91 -28.91 -1.71
N VAL A 363 3.12 -27.88 -2.03
CA VAL A 363 3.52 -26.48 -1.95
C VAL A 363 2.58 -25.76 -1.00
N ASP A 364 3.15 -25.10 0.00
CA ASP A 364 2.43 -24.22 0.91
C ASP A 364 2.21 -22.86 0.24
N GLU A 365 0.97 -22.63 -0.18
CA GLU A 365 0.51 -21.37 -0.77
C GLU A 365 -0.24 -20.49 0.25
N SER A 366 -0.24 -20.84 1.55
CA SER A 366 -1.02 -20.19 2.61
C SER A 366 -0.82 -18.67 2.73
N LEU A 367 0.35 -18.18 2.35
CA LEU A 367 0.65 -16.74 2.35
C LEU A 367 -0.11 -15.97 1.25
N LEU A 368 -0.39 -16.64 0.13
CA LEU A 368 -1.07 -16.08 -1.04
C LEU A 368 -2.53 -16.52 -1.14
N THR A 369 -2.90 -17.63 -0.52
CA THR A 369 -4.27 -18.17 -0.55
C THR A 369 -4.94 -18.14 0.81
N GLY A 370 -4.22 -17.85 1.90
CA GLY A 370 -4.76 -17.95 3.26
C GLY A 370 -5.13 -19.37 3.71
N GLU A 371 -4.89 -20.39 2.89
CA GLU A 371 -5.20 -21.79 3.18
C GLU A 371 -3.98 -22.50 3.75
N SER A 372 -4.10 -23.05 4.96
CA SER A 372 -2.99 -23.68 5.67
C SER A 372 -2.61 -25.07 5.16
N ALA A 373 -3.39 -25.67 4.24
CA ALA A 373 -3.15 -27.01 3.74
C ALA A 373 -2.23 -26.97 2.50
N PRO A 374 -1.09 -27.69 2.49
CA PRO A 374 -0.22 -27.76 1.33
C PRO A 374 -0.96 -28.36 0.10
N VAL A 375 -0.75 -27.75 -1.06
CA VAL A 375 -1.37 -28.15 -2.33
C VAL A 375 -0.42 -29.02 -3.11
N ALA A 376 -0.88 -30.19 -3.57
CA ALA A 376 -0.08 -31.08 -4.40
C ALA A 376 0.20 -30.47 -5.79
N LYS A 377 1.47 -30.47 -6.21
CA LYS A 377 1.96 -29.98 -7.50
C LYS A 377 2.80 -31.05 -8.19
N ALA A 378 2.50 -31.28 -9.46
CA ALA A 378 3.22 -32.20 -10.34
C ALA A 378 3.56 -31.50 -11.66
N ALA A 379 4.28 -32.17 -12.56
CA ALA A 379 4.62 -31.64 -13.88
C ALA A 379 3.38 -31.07 -14.60
N GLY A 380 3.52 -29.86 -15.15
CA GLY A 380 2.44 -29.08 -15.76
C GLY A 380 1.65 -28.19 -14.79
N ALA A 381 1.79 -28.36 -13.47
CA ALA A 381 1.14 -27.50 -12.49
C ALA A 381 1.82 -26.13 -12.40
N THR A 382 1.04 -25.09 -12.10
CA THR A 382 1.54 -23.74 -11.88
C THR A 382 2.14 -23.60 -10.48
N LEU A 383 3.27 -22.88 -10.40
CA LEU A 383 3.91 -22.46 -9.17
C LEU A 383 3.88 -20.94 -9.08
N THR A 384 3.42 -20.44 -7.95
CA THR A 384 3.36 -19.01 -7.67
C THR A 384 4.57 -18.57 -6.85
N GLY A 385 5.23 -17.49 -7.27
CA GLY A 385 6.38 -16.92 -6.57
C GLY A 385 6.04 -16.54 -5.13
N GLY A 386 6.95 -16.83 -4.21
CA GLY A 386 6.79 -16.60 -2.77
C GLY A 386 6.16 -17.76 -1.98
N SER A 387 5.55 -18.74 -2.66
CA SER A 387 5.09 -20.00 -2.05
C SER A 387 6.29 -20.84 -1.57
N VAL A 388 6.05 -21.75 -0.63
CA VAL A 388 7.11 -22.57 -0.02
C VAL A 388 6.95 -24.00 -0.51
N ASN A 389 7.99 -24.54 -1.14
CA ASN A 389 8.04 -25.95 -1.48
C ASN A 389 8.27 -26.78 -0.21
N VAL A 390 7.50 -27.85 0.04
CA VAL A 390 7.51 -28.52 1.34
C VAL A 390 8.33 -29.81 1.34
N GLU A 391 8.12 -30.70 0.37
CA GLU A 391 8.58 -32.10 0.49
C GLU A 391 9.78 -32.45 -0.40
N GLN A 392 9.72 -32.14 -1.70
CA GLN A 392 10.63 -32.67 -2.72
C GLN A 392 11.04 -31.55 -3.68
N PRO A 393 12.28 -31.56 -4.20
CA PRO A 393 12.73 -30.52 -5.11
C PRO A 393 11.88 -30.49 -6.39
N LEU A 394 11.53 -29.28 -6.83
CA LEU A 394 10.81 -29.05 -8.08
C LEU A 394 11.73 -28.34 -9.08
N VAL A 395 11.68 -28.76 -10.34
CA VAL A 395 12.26 -28.00 -11.45
C VAL A 395 11.12 -27.25 -12.12
N MET A 396 11.24 -25.93 -12.19
CA MET A 396 10.23 -25.06 -12.77
C MET A 396 10.80 -24.26 -13.94
N ARG A 397 9.96 -24.02 -14.94
CA ARG A 397 10.23 -23.03 -15.99
C ARG A 397 9.54 -21.72 -15.63
N VAL A 398 10.33 -20.66 -15.57
CA VAL A 398 9.87 -19.32 -15.22
C VAL A 398 8.96 -18.76 -16.31
N THR A 399 7.81 -18.22 -15.92
CA THR A 399 6.84 -17.56 -16.81
C THR A 399 6.69 -16.07 -16.54
N ARG A 400 6.85 -15.61 -15.29
CA ARG A 400 6.83 -14.18 -14.92
C ARG A 400 7.90 -13.90 -13.86
N VAL A 401 8.58 -12.76 -13.98
CA VAL A 401 9.70 -12.36 -13.11
C VAL A 401 9.48 -10.97 -12.49
N GLY A 402 10.22 -10.70 -11.41
CA GLY A 402 10.25 -9.38 -10.78
C GLY A 402 8.86 -8.82 -10.43
N ALA A 403 8.59 -7.62 -10.92
CA ALA A 403 7.36 -6.87 -10.62
C ALA A 403 6.09 -7.41 -11.33
N GLU A 404 6.25 -8.35 -12.26
CA GLU A 404 5.16 -9.03 -12.98
C GLU A 404 4.68 -10.31 -12.29
N THR A 405 5.35 -10.77 -11.23
CA THR A 405 4.89 -11.91 -10.42
C THR A 405 3.55 -11.61 -9.74
N ALA A 406 2.76 -12.65 -9.48
CA ALA A 406 1.48 -12.53 -8.79
C ALA A 406 1.65 -11.90 -7.39
N ALA A 407 2.65 -12.37 -6.62
CA ALA A 407 2.95 -11.84 -5.30
C ALA A 407 3.33 -10.35 -5.35
N ALA A 408 4.23 -9.94 -6.25
CA ALA A 408 4.60 -8.53 -6.40
C ALA A 408 3.41 -7.66 -6.82
N SER A 409 2.51 -8.19 -7.64
CA SER A 409 1.29 -7.51 -8.06
C SER A 409 0.31 -7.29 -6.90
N ILE A 410 0.11 -8.30 -6.04
CA ILE A 410 -0.71 -8.16 -4.82
C ILE A 410 -0.11 -7.13 -3.88
N VAL A 411 1.19 -7.19 -3.60
CA VAL A 411 1.88 -6.23 -2.72
C VAL A 411 1.71 -4.81 -3.24
N ARG A 412 1.91 -4.59 -4.54
CA ARG A 412 1.71 -3.28 -5.18
C ARG A 412 0.27 -2.78 -5.05
N LEU A 413 -0.72 -3.66 -5.24
CA LEU A 413 -2.14 -3.30 -5.09
C LEU A 413 -2.45 -2.87 -3.64
N VAL A 414 -1.94 -3.61 -2.66
CA VAL A 414 -2.13 -3.29 -1.23
C VAL A 414 -1.42 -2.00 -0.86
N GLU A 415 -0.17 -1.81 -1.31
CA GLU A 415 0.58 -0.58 -1.07
C GLU A 415 -0.11 0.64 -1.68
N ARG A 416 -0.60 0.51 -2.92
CA ARG A 416 -1.38 1.55 -3.60
C ARG A 416 -2.65 1.90 -2.84
N ALA A 417 -3.38 0.90 -2.37
CA ALA A 417 -4.61 1.13 -1.63
C ALA A 417 -4.37 1.76 -0.25
N ALA A 418 -3.30 1.33 0.44
CA ALA A 418 -2.88 1.91 1.70
C ALA A 418 -2.32 3.34 1.55
N ALA A 419 -1.77 3.68 0.37
CA ALA A 419 -1.28 5.01 0.05
C ALA A 419 -2.41 6.01 -0.15
N ALA A 420 -3.48 5.58 -0.82
CA ALA A 420 -4.49 6.51 -1.29
C ALA A 420 -5.49 6.90 -0.18
N LYS A 421 -5.83 8.19 -0.13
CA LYS A 421 -6.55 8.80 1.00
C LYS A 421 -8.07 8.71 0.84
N PRO A 422 -8.81 8.19 1.84
CA PRO A 422 -10.27 8.28 1.88
C PRO A 422 -10.75 9.74 1.97
N ALA A 423 -11.99 9.99 1.53
CA ALA A 423 -12.56 11.34 1.48
C ALA A 423 -12.59 12.02 2.86
N LEU A 424 -12.91 11.26 3.92
CA LEU A 424 -12.89 11.75 5.29
C LEU A 424 -11.51 12.30 5.70
N VAL A 425 -10.43 11.63 5.27
CA VAL A 425 -9.05 12.02 5.58
C VAL A 425 -8.62 13.24 4.77
N ALA A 426 -9.01 13.30 3.50
CA ALA A 426 -8.75 14.46 2.65
C ALA A 426 -9.45 15.73 3.18
N GLY A 427 -10.67 15.60 3.72
CA GLY A 427 -11.38 16.69 4.39
C GLY A 427 -10.66 17.17 5.65
N ALA A 428 -10.17 16.25 6.48
CA ALA A 428 -9.41 16.56 7.69
C ALA A 428 -8.10 17.31 7.38
N ASP A 429 -7.37 16.93 6.32
CA ASP A 429 -6.18 17.64 5.87
C ASP A 429 -6.49 19.10 5.46
N ARG A 430 -7.66 19.35 4.84
CA ARG A 430 -8.07 20.70 4.47
C ARG A 430 -8.36 21.56 5.71
N ILE A 431 -9.06 20.97 6.70
CA ILE A 431 -9.35 21.62 7.98
C ILE A 431 -8.04 21.95 8.70
N ALA A 432 -7.07 21.02 8.71
CA ALA A 432 -5.76 21.24 9.32
C ALA A 432 -5.04 22.47 8.76
N HIS A 433 -5.04 22.65 7.43
CA HIS A 433 -4.43 23.82 6.80
C HIS A 433 -5.15 25.12 7.15
N VAL A 434 -6.49 25.14 7.10
CA VAL A 434 -7.27 26.33 7.48
C VAL A 434 -7.00 26.70 8.94
N LEU A 435 -6.96 25.71 9.83
CA LEU A 435 -6.66 25.92 11.25
C LEU A 435 -5.29 26.58 11.45
N THR A 436 -4.27 26.23 10.65
CA THR A 436 -2.96 26.89 10.73
C THR A 436 -3.03 28.40 10.48
N TYR A 437 -3.82 28.85 9.50
CA TYR A 437 -4.02 30.29 9.25
C TYR A 437 -4.78 30.96 10.40
N VAL A 438 -5.81 30.29 10.93
CA VAL A 438 -6.59 30.78 12.07
C VAL A 438 -5.69 30.96 13.30
N VAL A 439 -4.82 29.99 13.60
CA VAL A 439 -3.92 30.02 14.76
C VAL A 439 -2.95 31.19 14.67
N ILE A 440 -2.34 31.43 13.50
CA ILE A 440 -1.44 32.58 13.31
C ILE A 440 -2.21 33.89 13.46
N GLY A 441 -3.42 33.98 12.90
CA GLY A 441 -4.29 35.16 13.04
C GLY A 441 -4.68 35.42 14.50
N VAL A 442 -5.07 34.38 15.24
CA VAL A 442 -5.41 34.49 16.67
C VAL A 442 -4.18 34.85 17.50
N ALA A 443 -3.00 34.29 17.20
CA ALA A 443 -1.77 34.65 17.89
C ALA A 443 -1.43 36.15 17.70
N LEU A 444 -1.60 36.65 16.48
CA LEU A 444 -1.41 38.07 16.18
C LEU A 444 -2.43 38.95 16.92
N LEU A 445 -3.72 38.58 16.91
CA LEU A 445 -4.75 39.33 17.62
C LEU A 445 -4.54 39.31 19.14
N ALA A 446 -4.16 38.16 19.69
CA ALA A 446 -3.84 38.02 21.11
C ALA A 446 -2.66 38.94 21.46
N TYR A 447 -1.59 38.94 20.66
CA TYR A 447 -0.47 39.86 20.85
C TYR A 447 -0.89 41.33 20.78
N LEU A 448 -1.71 41.70 19.79
CA LEU A 448 -2.14 43.10 19.64
C LEU A 448 -3.02 43.57 20.80
N GLY A 449 -3.85 42.67 21.34
CA GLY A 449 -4.77 42.95 22.44
C GLY A 449 -4.09 42.99 23.81
N SER A 450 -3.21 42.04 24.12
CA SER A 450 -2.53 41.96 25.43
C SER A 450 -1.19 42.69 25.46
N ARG A 451 -0.53 42.86 24.30
CA ARG A 451 0.89 43.22 24.15
C ARG A 451 1.87 42.25 24.84
N ASP A 452 1.38 41.09 25.23
CA ASP A 452 2.16 40.02 25.84
C ASP A 452 2.59 39.01 24.77
N PRO A 453 3.90 38.90 24.45
CA PRO A 453 4.40 37.93 23.49
C PRO A 453 4.17 36.47 23.93
N TRP A 454 4.01 36.19 25.23
CA TRP A 454 3.87 34.83 25.74
C TRP A 454 2.51 34.23 25.44
N ILE A 455 1.46 35.04 25.47
CA ILE A 455 0.12 34.63 25.04
C ILE A 455 0.15 34.24 23.56
N ALA A 456 0.83 35.02 22.72
CA ALA A 456 0.98 34.71 21.30
C ALA A 456 1.79 33.43 21.07
N VAL A 457 2.90 33.23 21.79
CA VAL A 457 3.69 31.99 21.73
C VAL A 457 2.86 30.80 22.21
N ALA A 458 2.11 30.92 23.30
CA ALA A 458 1.23 29.88 23.79
C ALA A 458 0.16 29.51 22.75
N VAL A 459 -0.44 30.48 22.05
CA VAL A 459 -1.38 30.23 20.96
C VAL A 459 -0.73 29.49 19.78
N LEU A 460 0.46 29.94 19.35
CA LEU A 460 1.22 29.31 18.25
C LEU A 460 1.62 27.86 18.57
N VAL A 461 1.79 27.55 19.86
CA VAL A 461 2.23 26.24 20.34
C VAL A 461 1.06 25.34 20.72
N VAL A 462 -0.02 25.83 21.32
CA VAL A 462 -1.07 24.96 21.88
C VAL A 462 -1.78 24.15 20.79
N THR A 463 -1.78 24.66 19.56
CA THR A 463 -2.50 24.07 18.44
C THR A 463 -1.54 23.61 17.35
N CYS A 464 -1.17 22.32 17.35
CA CYS A 464 -0.73 21.66 16.12
C CYS A 464 -1.83 20.72 15.60
N PRO A 465 -2.31 20.91 14.36
CA PRO A 465 -3.19 19.93 13.71
C PRO A 465 -2.46 18.63 13.30
N CYS A 466 -1.23 18.43 13.80
CA CYS A 466 -0.41 17.24 13.63
C CYS A 466 -1.23 15.96 13.88
N ALA A 467 -1.98 15.92 14.99
CA ALA A 467 -2.82 14.77 15.35
C ALA A 467 -3.93 14.50 14.32
N LEU A 468 -4.51 15.55 13.74
CA LEU A 468 -5.57 15.47 12.74
C LEU A 468 -5.04 14.94 11.40
N ALA A 469 -3.88 15.41 10.95
CA ALA A 469 -3.30 15.03 9.65
C ALA A 469 -2.69 13.61 9.64
N LEU A 470 -2.34 13.06 10.82
CA LEU A 470 -1.45 11.88 10.90
C LEU A 470 -2.10 10.64 11.50
N ALA A 471 -3.18 10.80 12.25
CA ALA A 471 -3.93 9.68 12.84
C ALA A 471 -4.43 8.68 11.80
N ALA A 472 -5.02 9.17 10.72
CA ALA A 472 -5.71 8.33 9.77
C ALA A 472 -4.78 7.49 8.89
N PRO A 473 -3.67 8.02 8.32
CA PRO A 473 -2.71 7.20 7.58
C PRO A 473 -2.13 6.04 8.40
N ILE A 474 -1.83 6.25 9.68
CA ILE A 474 -1.35 5.18 10.58
C ILE A 474 -2.42 4.10 10.77
N ALA A 475 -3.66 4.53 11.05
CA ALA A 475 -4.78 3.63 11.25
C ALA A 475 -5.10 2.80 9.99
N LEU A 476 -5.10 3.44 8.82
CA LEU A 476 -5.34 2.80 7.53
C LEU A 476 -4.24 1.81 7.18
N THR A 477 -2.97 2.19 7.34
CA THR A 477 -1.82 1.30 7.08
C THR A 477 -1.85 0.08 8.00
N ALA A 478 -2.13 0.29 9.30
CA ALA A 478 -2.25 -0.81 10.26
C ALA A 478 -3.44 -1.74 9.95
N ALA A 479 -4.57 -1.18 9.51
CA ALA A 479 -5.73 -1.96 9.10
C ALA A 479 -5.45 -2.77 7.82
N ALA A 480 -4.89 -2.15 6.80
CA ALA A 480 -4.53 -2.80 5.54
C ALA A 480 -3.55 -3.96 5.76
N ALA A 481 -2.50 -3.75 6.55
CA ALA A 481 -1.55 -4.80 6.91
C ALA A 481 -2.23 -5.99 7.59
N ARG A 482 -3.13 -5.73 8.53
CA ARG A 482 -3.85 -6.78 9.28
C ARG A 482 -4.88 -7.53 8.44
N LEU A 483 -5.56 -6.86 7.52
CA LEU A 483 -6.47 -7.51 6.58
C LEU A 483 -5.72 -8.43 5.64
N LEU A 484 -4.56 -7.99 5.17
CA LEU A 484 -3.73 -8.82 4.33
C LEU A 484 -3.19 -10.06 5.06
N GLU A 485 -2.75 -9.92 6.32
CA GLU A 485 -2.39 -11.06 7.19
C GLU A 485 -3.55 -12.06 7.37
N ARG A 486 -4.79 -11.68 7.05
CA ARG A 486 -6.00 -12.53 7.10
C ARG A 486 -6.49 -13.00 5.73
N GLY A 487 -5.70 -12.76 4.67
CA GLY A 487 -6.04 -13.16 3.31
C GLY A 487 -6.97 -12.18 2.58
N VAL A 488 -7.04 -10.92 2.99
CA VAL A 488 -7.86 -9.88 2.34
C VAL A 488 -6.98 -8.73 1.86
N ALA A 489 -6.81 -8.62 0.55
CA ALA A 489 -6.08 -7.53 -0.07
C ALA A 489 -7.00 -6.34 -0.31
N LEU A 490 -6.60 -5.18 0.20
CA LEU A 490 -7.24 -3.90 -0.09
C LEU A 490 -6.66 -3.37 -1.41
N THR A 491 -7.50 -3.02 -2.39
CA THR A 491 -7.03 -2.59 -3.72
C THR A 491 -7.36 -1.12 -4.03
N ARG A 492 -8.36 -0.53 -3.35
CA ARG A 492 -8.78 0.86 -3.56
C ARG A 492 -8.90 1.68 -2.27
N SER A 493 -8.59 2.98 -2.39
CA SER A 493 -8.78 3.96 -1.33
C SER A 493 -10.24 4.31 -1.13
N GLY A 494 -10.76 3.98 0.04
CA GLY A 494 -12.17 4.19 0.38
C GLY A 494 -12.93 2.91 0.64
N ALA A 495 -12.39 1.73 0.26
CA ALA A 495 -13.07 0.47 0.50
C ALA A 495 -13.33 0.22 1.98
N LEU A 496 -12.39 0.56 2.87
CA LEU A 496 -12.60 0.43 4.32
C LEU A 496 -13.69 1.37 4.84
N GLU A 497 -13.76 2.60 4.30
CA GLU A 497 -14.77 3.58 4.70
C GLU A 497 -16.16 3.11 4.28
N ALA A 498 -16.32 2.75 3.01
CA ALA A 498 -17.57 2.27 2.45
C ALA A 498 -17.97 0.91 3.07
N LEU A 499 -17.03 -0.01 3.31
CA LEU A 499 -17.33 -1.32 3.92
C LEU A 499 -17.79 -1.15 5.37
N SER A 500 -17.21 -0.19 6.10
CA SER A 500 -17.65 0.12 7.46
C SER A 500 -19.09 0.64 7.54
N ARG A 501 -19.58 1.24 6.44
CA ARG A 501 -20.91 1.82 6.29
C ARG A 501 -21.91 0.89 5.60
N ALA A 502 -21.45 -0.23 5.04
CA ALA A 502 -22.31 -1.16 4.32
C ALA A 502 -23.47 -1.63 5.21
N SER A 503 -24.68 -1.47 4.67
CA SER A 503 -25.94 -1.88 5.30
C SER A 503 -26.46 -3.18 4.70
N ASP A 504 -26.14 -3.42 3.43
CA ASP A 504 -26.64 -4.53 2.64
C ASP A 504 -25.45 -5.19 1.93
N ILE A 505 -25.48 -6.52 1.82
CA ILE A 505 -24.50 -7.28 1.05
C ILE A 505 -25.21 -8.20 0.06
N VAL A 506 -24.83 -8.06 -1.21
CA VAL A 506 -25.30 -8.90 -2.30
C VAL A 506 -24.25 -9.98 -2.54
N LEU A 507 -24.69 -11.22 -2.48
CA LEU A 507 -23.88 -12.41 -2.69
C LEU A 507 -24.23 -13.01 -4.05
N ASP A 508 -23.22 -13.19 -4.90
CA ASP A 508 -23.36 -14.08 -6.04
C ASP A 508 -23.27 -15.55 -5.59
N LYS A 509 -23.88 -16.46 -6.36
CA LYS A 509 -23.77 -17.89 -6.08
C LYS A 509 -22.49 -18.46 -6.70
N THR A 510 -22.43 -18.42 -8.03
CA THR A 510 -21.53 -19.26 -8.83
C THR A 510 -20.08 -18.79 -8.69
N GLY A 511 -19.19 -19.68 -8.29
CA GLY A 511 -17.78 -19.34 -8.03
C GLY A 511 -17.54 -18.50 -6.76
N THR A 512 -18.61 -18.09 -6.08
CA THR A 512 -18.56 -17.26 -4.87
C THR A 512 -18.97 -18.05 -3.64
N LEU A 513 -20.27 -18.27 -3.41
CA LEU A 513 -20.76 -19.15 -2.34
C LEU A 513 -20.54 -20.63 -2.65
N SER A 514 -20.42 -20.94 -3.93
CA SER A 514 -20.04 -22.26 -4.42
C SER A 514 -18.58 -22.29 -4.88
N SER A 515 -18.05 -23.50 -5.00
CA SER A 515 -16.68 -23.70 -5.50
C SER A 515 -16.57 -23.48 -7.01
N GLY A 516 -17.69 -23.40 -7.74
CA GLY A 516 -17.73 -23.36 -9.21
C GLY A 516 -17.31 -24.68 -9.85
N LYS A 517 -17.10 -25.74 -9.04
CA LYS A 517 -16.73 -27.08 -9.48
C LYS A 517 -17.99 -27.93 -9.50
N LEU A 518 -18.43 -28.27 -10.70
CA LEU A 518 -19.52 -29.22 -10.88
C LEU A 518 -19.08 -30.60 -10.40
N THR A 519 -19.86 -31.19 -9.51
CA THR A 519 -19.70 -32.56 -9.04
C THR A 519 -20.93 -33.37 -9.41
N LEU A 520 -20.73 -34.64 -9.73
CA LEU A 520 -21.82 -35.57 -9.92
C LEU A 520 -22.49 -35.86 -8.58
N ALA A 521 -23.69 -35.33 -8.37
CA ALA A 521 -24.46 -35.56 -7.14
C ALA A 521 -24.99 -36.99 -7.10
N HIS A 522 -25.58 -37.42 -8.21
CA HIS A 522 -26.24 -38.72 -8.33
C HIS A 522 -26.51 -39.08 -9.80
N THR A 523 -26.57 -40.38 -10.09
CA THR A 523 -26.89 -40.93 -11.40
C THR A 523 -28.28 -41.59 -11.36
N GLU A 524 -29.24 -41.01 -12.06
CA GLU A 524 -30.55 -41.61 -12.31
C GLU A 524 -30.44 -42.55 -13.51
N VAL A 525 -30.58 -43.85 -13.28
CA VAL A 525 -30.65 -44.83 -14.37
C VAL A 525 -32.05 -44.78 -14.99
N LEU A 526 -32.11 -44.61 -16.31
CA LEU A 526 -33.36 -44.52 -17.08
C LEU A 526 -33.58 -45.73 -18.01
N GLY A 527 -32.55 -46.57 -18.19
CA GLY A 527 -32.59 -47.77 -19.01
C GLY A 527 -32.14 -49.02 -18.27
N GLU A 528 -31.78 -50.08 -19.01
CA GLU A 528 -31.38 -51.38 -18.43
C GLU A 528 -29.91 -51.44 -17.96
N LEU A 529 -29.10 -50.43 -18.31
CA LEU A 529 -27.68 -50.39 -17.94
C LEU A 529 -27.51 -49.92 -16.50
N ASP A 530 -26.67 -50.59 -15.73
CA ASP A 530 -26.39 -50.22 -14.35
C ASP A 530 -25.69 -48.85 -14.22
N ALA A 531 -25.78 -48.23 -13.04
CA ALA A 531 -25.19 -46.91 -12.80
C ALA A 531 -23.66 -46.87 -13.03
N PRO A 532 -22.86 -47.88 -12.60
CA PRO A 532 -21.43 -47.94 -12.91
C PRO A 532 -21.14 -48.01 -14.42
N GLY A 533 -21.92 -48.81 -15.18
CA GLY A 533 -21.79 -48.89 -16.63
C GLY A 533 -22.13 -47.58 -17.33
N CYS A 534 -23.20 -46.89 -16.90
CA CYS A 534 -23.55 -45.56 -17.40
C CYS A 534 -22.44 -44.54 -17.12
N LEU A 535 -21.86 -44.56 -15.92
CA LEU A 535 -20.78 -43.65 -15.54
C LEU A 535 -19.49 -43.93 -16.33
N ALA A 536 -19.16 -45.20 -16.58
CA ALA A 536 -18.01 -45.58 -17.39
C ALA A 536 -18.14 -45.13 -18.86
N LEU A 537 -19.36 -45.17 -19.42
CA LEU A 537 -19.67 -44.62 -20.74
C LEU A 537 -19.53 -43.09 -20.76
N ALA A 538 -20.08 -42.40 -19.77
CA ALA A 538 -19.98 -40.94 -19.68
C ALA A 538 -18.51 -40.47 -19.58
N ARG A 539 -17.70 -41.13 -18.74
CA ARG A 539 -16.25 -40.88 -18.64
C ARG A 539 -15.54 -41.08 -19.97
N ALA A 540 -15.86 -42.16 -20.68
CA ALA A 540 -15.25 -42.45 -21.97
C ALA A 540 -15.60 -41.40 -23.03
N LEU A 541 -16.85 -40.95 -23.07
CA LEU A 541 -17.32 -39.90 -23.99
C LEU A 541 -16.73 -38.52 -23.66
N GLU A 542 -16.47 -38.22 -22.39
CA GLU A 542 -15.99 -36.92 -21.93
C GLU A 542 -14.46 -36.88 -21.70
N ALA A 543 -13.73 -37.98 -21.89
CA ALA A 543 -12.30 -38.10 -21.59
C ALA A 543 -11.41 -37.08 -22.33
N SER A 544 -11.81 -36.68 -23.54
CA SER A 544 -11.10 -35.70 -24.38
C SER A 544 -11.64 -34.27 -24.23
N SER A 545 -12.72 -34.09 -23.46
CA SER A 545 -13.41 -32.82 -23.28
C SER A 545 -12.81 -32.03 -22.12
N ARG A 546 -12.51 -30.75 -22.38
CA ARG A 546 -12.05 -29.81 -21.33
C ARG A 546 -13.21 -29.06 -20.67
N HIS A 547 -14.45 -29.44 -20.96
CA HIS A 547 -15.65 -28.76 -20.46
C HIS A 547 -15.81 -28.98 -18.93
N PRO A 548 -16.31 -28.00 -18.16
CA PRO A 548 -16.53 -28.16 -16.71
C PRO A 548 -17.39 -29.38 -16.33
N ILE A 549 -18.37 -29.73 -17.17
CA ILE A 549 -19.23 -30.92 -17.00
C ILE A 549 -18.42 -32.22 -17.14
N ALA A 550 -17.47 -32.30 -18.07
CA ALA A 550 -16.61 -33.46 -18.28
C ALA A 550 -15.84 -33.82 -17.00
N ARG A 551 -15.34 -32.79 -16.31
CA ARG A 551 -14.57 -32.94 -15.07
C ARG A 551 -15.42 -33.49 -13.91
N ALA A 552 -16.74 -33.28 -13.92
CA ALA A 552 -17.65 -33.74 -12.87
C ALA A 552 -17.74 -35.27 -12.78
N PHE A 553 -17.43 -35.99 -13.86
CA PHE A 553 -17.42 -37.45 -13.91
C PHE A 553 -16.17 -38.09 -13.29
N GLY A 554 -15.12 -37.30 -13.05
CA GLY A 554 -13.87 -37.73 -12.38
C GLY A 554 -13.03 -38.75 -13.18
N ALA A 555 -11.92 -39.19 -12.58
CA ALA A 555 -11.07 -40.25 -13.13
C ALA A 555 -11.59 -41.64 -12.71
N GLY A 556 -11.49 -42.65 -13.60
CA GLY A 556 -11.92 -44.02 -13.30
C GLY A 556 -11.90 -44.96 -14.51
N ALA A 557 -12.48 -46.15 -14.35
CA ALA A 557 -12.61 -47.12 -15.43
C ALA A 557 -13.39 -46.51 -16.61
N HIS A 558 -12.82 -46.64 -17.80
CA HIS A 558 -13.46 -46.25 -19.06
C HIS A 558 -14.16 -47.48 -19.64
N ALA A 559 -15.30 -47.27 -20.29
CA ALA A 559 -15.93 -48.30 -21.12
C ALA A 559 -15.07 -48.63 -22.36
N ALA A 560 -15.57 -49.53 -23.21
CA ALA A 560 -14.98 -49.91 -24.50
C ALA A 560 -14.50 -48.70 -25.33
N PRO A 561 -13.49 -48.87 -26.22
CA PRO A 561 -12.89 -47.77 -26.97
C PRO A 561 -13.93 -46.96 -27.75
N VAL A 562 -13.88 -45.64 -27.57
CA VAL A 562 -14.73 -44.66 -28.23
C VAL A 562 -14.19 -44.40 -29.63
N LYS A 563 -15.03 -44.53 -30.66
CA LYS A 563 -14.73 -44.21 -32.06
C LYS A 563 -15.66 -43.10 -32.55
N GLU A 564 -15.20 -42.34 -33.55
CA GLU A 564 -16.01 -41.29 -34.21
C GLU A 564 -16.63 -40.28 -33.23
N LEU A 565 -15.82 -39.77 -32.29
CA LEU A 565 -16.27 -38.77 -31.33
C LEU A 565 -16.44 -37.41 -32.00
N VAL A 566 -17.67 -36.88 -31.97
CA VAL A 566 -18.05 -35.58 -32.54
C VAL A 566 -18.68 -34.72 -31.44
N ASN A 567 -18.11 -33.54 -31.21
CA ASN A 567 -18.65 -32.54 -30.28
C ASN A 567 -19.59 -31.60 -31.04
N TYR A 568 -20.79 -31.41 -30.49
CA TYR A 568 -21.80 -30.46 -30.95
C TYR A 568 -21.86 -29.29 -29.95
N PRO A 569 -21.17 -28.17 -30.22
CA PRO A 569 -21.05 -27.05 -29.29
C PRO A 569 -22.42 -26.56 -28.80
N GLY A 570 -22.56 -26.40 -27.48
CA GLY A 570 -23.82 -25.97 -26.86
C GLY A 570 -24.90 -27.05 -26.73
N HIS A 571 -24.67 -28.27 -27.23
CA HIS A 571 -25.60 -29.40 -27.20
C HIS A 571 -25.05 -30.62 -26.45
N GLY A 572 -23.90 -31.16 -26.86
CA GLY A 572 -23.34 -32.39 -26.29
C GLY A 572 -22.31 -33.09 -27.17
N VAL A 573 -21.97 -34.33 -26.83
CA VAL A 573 -21.02 -35.18 -27.56
C VAL A 573 -21.74 -36.44 -28.06
N GLN A 574 -21.44 -36.84 -29.30
CA GLN A 574 -21.86 -38.11 -29.89
C GLN A 574 -20.63 -38.95 -30.16
N ALA A 575 -20.70 -40.26 -29.94
CA ALA A 575 -19.69 -41.18 -30.41
C ALA A 575 -20.25 -42.59 -30.65
N LEU A 576 -19.40 -43.45 -31.21
CA LEU A 576 -19.66 -44.87 -31.40
C LEU A 576 -18.92 -45.68 -30.33
N VAL A 577 -19.65 -46.39 -29.47
CA VAL A 577 -19.10 -47.25 -28.43
C VAL A 577 -19.56 -48.68 -28.65
N ALA A 578 -18.63 -49.62 -28.78
CA ALA A 578 -18.92 -51.03 -29.09
C ALA A 578 -19.85 -51.22 -30.32
N GLY A 579 -19.72 -50.37 -31.34
CA GLY A 579 -20.53 -50.45 -32.56
C GLY A 579 -21.89 -49.73 -32.50
N ARG A 580 -22.28 -49.17 -31.35
CA ARG A 580 -23.58 -48.48 -31.15
C ARG A 580 -23.38 -46.97 -30.96
N ARG A 581 -24.30 -46.16 -31.49
CA ARG A 581 -24.29 -44.71 -31.25
C ARG A 581 -24.78 -44.38 -29.84
N VAL A 582 -24.03 -43.49 -29.19
CA VAL A 582 -24.32 -42.97 -27.86
C VAL A 582 -24.15 -41.45 -27.88
N ARG A 583 -25.06 -40.74 -27.21
CA ARG A 583 -25.02 -39.28 -27.02
C ARG A 583 -25.03 -38.93 -25.54
N ILE A 584 -24.19 -37.97 -25.15
CA ILE A 584 -24.22 -37.32 -23.84
C ILE A 584 -24.43 -35.80 -24.02
N GLY A 585 -25.38 -35.19 -23.31
CA GLY A 585 -25.64 -33.75 -23.44
C GLY A 585 -26.98 -33.26 -22.91
N LYS A 586 -27.49 -32.17 -23.49
CA LYS A 586 -28.83 -31.63 -23.18
C LYS A 586 -29.92 -32.62 -23.56
N ALA A 587 -31.04 -32.58 -22.84
CA ALA A 587 -32.19 -33.46 -23.09
C ALA A 587 -32.65 -33.43 -24.56
N ALA A 588 -32.79 -32.25 -25.17
CA ALA A 588 -33.21 -32.13 -26.57
C ALA A 588 -32.26 -32.86 -27.55
N PHE A 589 -30.95 -32.80 -27.32
CA PHE A 589 -29.95 -33.45 -28.16
C PHE A 589 -29.96 -34.98 -28.04
N CYS A 590 -30.20 -35.49 -26.83
CA CYS A 590 -30.39 -36.93 -26.57
C CYS A 590 -31.73 -37.43 -27.10
N ALA A 591 -32.77 -36.60 -27.07
CA ALA A 591 -34.12 -36.94 -27.53
C ALA A 591 -34.19 -37.20 -29.04
N GLU A 592 -33.35 -36.54 -29.85
CA GLU A 592 -33.22 -36.84 -31.28
C GLU A 592 -32.78 -38.29 -31.57
N LEU A 593 -32.08 -38.94 -30.63
CA LEU A 593 -31.62 -40.33 -30.77
C LEU A 593 -32.58 -41.32 -30.10
N ALA A 594 -33.10 -40.99 -28.92
CA ALA A 594 -33.85 -41.90 -28.06
C ALA A 594 -35.36 -41.59 -27.95
N GLY A 595 -35.86 -40.56 -28.63
CA GLY A 595 -37.24 -40.07 -28.51
C GLY A 595 -37.49 -39.22 -27.25
N SER A 596 -38.75 -38.89 -26.97
CA SER A 596 -39.12 -38.07 -25.80
C SER A 596 -38.84 -38.78 -24.47
N PRO A 597 -38.21 -38.14 -23.47
CA PRO A 597 -37.90 -38.76 -22.19
C PRO A 597 -39.15 -38.99 -21.33
N ALA A 598 -39.15 -40.04 -20.53
CA ALA A 598 -40.14 -40.24 -19.47
C ALA A 598 -39.82 -39.31 -18.29
N ARG A 599 -40.77 -38.43 -17.96
CA ARG A 599 -40.76 -37.43 -16.88
C ARG A 599 -39.80 -36.23 -17.06
N HIS A 600 -40.41 -35.06 -17.18
CA HIS A 600 -39.78 -33.77 -16.94
C HIS A 600 -40.08 -33.36 -15.51
N ASP A 601 -39.22 -33.70 -14.56
CA ASP A 601 -39.12 -32.89 -13.36
C ASP A 601 -37.67 -32.44 -13.11
N ASP A 602 -37.61 -31.13 -12.99
CA ASP A 602 -36.82 -30.39 -12.02
C ASP A 602 -35.41 -29.89 -12.33
N LEU A 603 -35.34 -28.54 -12.34
CA LEU A 603 -34.62 -27.65 -11.40
C LEU A 603 -33.10 -27.71 -11.25
N ARG A 604 -32.45 -28.81 -11.60
CA ARG A 604 -31.02 -29.00 -11.38
C ARG A 604 -30.31 -29.26 -12.71
N SER A 605 -29.15 -28.63 -12.89
CA SER A 605 -28.28 -28.86 -14.05
C SER A 605 -28.04 -30.35 -14.23
N SER A 606 -28.46 -30.90 -15.38
CA SER A 606 -28.40 -32.33 -15.65
C SER A 606 -27.80 -32.58 -17.02
N ALA A 607 -26.93 -33.59 -17.14
CA ALA A 607 -26.48 -34.14 -18.40
C ALA A 607 -27.18 -35.47 -18.64
N TYR A 608 -27.65 -35.72 -19.85
CA TYR A 608 -28.37 -36.94 -20.18
C TYR A 608 -27.51 -37.85 -21.06
N LEU A 609 -27.69 -39.16 -20.91
CA LEU A 609 -27.05 -40.21 -21.69
C LEU A 609 -28.13 -41.02 -22.41
N ALA A 610 -27.98 -41.18 -23.71
CA ALA A 610 -28.92 -41.91 -24.56
C ALA A 610 -28.18 -42.74 -25.62
N GLY A 611 -28.74 -43.90 -25.95
CA GLY A 611 -28.30 -44.74 -27.05
C GLY A 611 -29.44 -45.01 -28.04
N GLU A 612 -29.16 -45.77 -29.09
CA GLU A 612 -30.16 -46.17 -30.10
C GLU A 612 -31.33 -46.98 -29.50
N SER A 613 -31.11 -47.67 -28.37
CA SER A 613 -32.13 -48.44 -27.66
C SER A 613 -32.98 -47.62 -26.67
N GLY A 614 -32.73 -46.31 -26.56
CA GLY A 614 -33.47 -45.42 -25.65
C GLY A 614 -32.58 -44.67 -24.66
N TRP A 615 -33.22 -44.06 -23.65
CA TRP A 615 -32.56 -43.32 -22.58
C TRP A 615 -31.81 -44.26 -21.64
N LEU A 616 -30.56 -43.92 -21.30
CA LEU A 616 -29.70 -44.75 -20.45
C LEU A 616 -29.61 -44.18 -19.03
N ALA A 617 -29.28 -42.90 -18.90
CA ALA A 617 -29.14 -42.26 -17.60
C ALA A 617 -29.32 -40.74 -17.66
N ARG A 618 -29.62 -40.15 -16.50
CA ARG A 618 -29.51 -38.73 -16.21
C ARG A 618 -28.49 -38.54 -15.10
N PHE A 619 -27.49 -37.71 -15.37
CA PHE A 619 -26.47 -37.31 -14.42
C PHE A 619 -26.85 -35.97 -13.82
N VAL A 620 -27.21 -35.97 -12.54
CA VAL A 620 -27.53 -34.74 -11.82
C VAL A 620 -26.23 -34.11 -11.36
N LEU A 621 -25.96 -32.92 -11.89
CA LEU A 621 -24.77 -32.14 -11.56
C LEU A 621 -25.16 -31.08 -10.54
N GLU A 622 -24.34 -30.93 -9.52
CA GLU A 622 -24.49 -29.84 -8.57
C GLU A 622 -23.18 -29.08 -8.42
N ASP A 623 -23.34 -27.79 -8.15
CA ASP A 623 -22.23 -26.93 -7.76
C ASP A 623 -22.17 -26.92 -6.24
N THR A 624 -21.11 -27.51 -5.69
CA THR A 624 -20.98 -27.70 -4.24
C THR A 624 -20.74 -26.37 -3.54
N LEU A 625 -21.53 -26.12 -2.50
CA LEU A 625 -21.35 -24.97 -1.63
C LEU A 625 -20.03 -25.07 -0.86
N ARG A 626 -19.41 -23.92 -0.63
CA ARG A 626 -18.27 -23.84 0.28
C ARG A 626 -18.72 -24.16 1.70
N GLY A 627 -17.89 -24.89 2.45
CA GLY A 627 -18.24 -25.36 3.79
C GLY A 627 -18.53 -24.24 4.79
N ASP A 628 -18.00 -23.04 4.54
CA ASP A 628 -18.18 -21.84 5.37
C ASP A 628 -19.29 -20.89 4.88
N ALA A 629 -20.04 -21.23 3.83
CA ALA A 629 -21.08 -20.38 3.27
C ALA A 629 -22.25 -20.10 4.24
N VAL A 630 -22.66 -21.11 5.03
CA VAL A 630 -23.72 -20.95 6.04
C VAL A 630 -23.25 -20.02 7.16
N SER A 631 -22.04 -20.24 7.66
CA SER A 631 -21.43 -19.42 8.72
C SER A 631 -21.25 -17.97 8.27
N LEU A 632 -20.81 -17.75 7.02
CA LEU A 632 -20.70 -16.41 6.42
C LEU A 632 -22.03 -15.64 6.55
N VAL A 633 -23.14 -16.23 6.10
CA VAL A 633 -24.44 -15.56 6.11
C VAL A 633 -24.88 -15.24 7.54
N HIS A 634 -24.69 -16.18 8.47
CA HIS A 634 -25.00 -15.97 9.87
C HIS A 634 -24.19 -14.81 10.48
N GLU A 635 -22.87 -14.78 10.26
CA GLU A 635 -21.98 -13.73 10.77
C GLU A 635 -22.30 -12.36 10.17
N LEU A 636 -22.60 -12.28 8.86
CA LEU A 636 -23.00 -11.04 8.22
C LEU A 636 -24.31 -10.47 8.78
N ARG A 637 -25.30 -11.35 9.02
CA ARG A 637 -26.56 -10.97 9.67
C ARG A 637 -26.36 -10.55 11.13
N ALA A 638 -25.54 -11.28 11.88
CA ALA A 638 -25.17 -10.92 13.25
C ALA A 638 -24.42 -9.58 13.32
N ALA A 639 -23.65 -9.25 12.26
CA ALA A 639 -23.03 -7.95 12.07
C ALA A 639 -24.01 -6.85 11.61
N GLY A 640 -25.30 -7.15 11.48
CA GLY A 640 -26.36 -6.20 11.16
C GLY A 640 -26.53 -5.90 9.67
N LEU A 641 -25.95 -6.70 8.75
CA LEU A 641 -26.18 -6.54 7.32
C LEU A 641 -27.44 -7.29 6.88
N ARG A 642 -28.14 -6.71 5.91
CA ARG A 642 -29.14 -7.43 5.12
C ARG A 642 -28.42 -8.21 4.02
N VAL A 643 -28.62 -9.51 4.00
CA VAL A 643 -27.99 -10.41 3.03
C VAL A 643 -28.97 -10.67 1.90
N HIS A 644 -28.49 -10.50 0.67
CA HIS A 644 -29.24 -10.73 -0.57
C HIS A 644 -28.51 -11.76 -1.43
N LEU A 645 -29.23 -12.71 -2.01
CA LEU A 645 -28.68 -13.69 -2.96
C LEU A 645 -29.18 -13.39 -4.36
N VAL A 646 -28.28 -13.07 -5.30
CA VAL A 646 -28.66 -12.80 -6.69
C VAL A 646 -27.83 -13.65 -7.63
N SER A 647 -28.46 -14.51 -8.42
CA SER A 647 -27.78 -15.44 -9.33
C SER A 647 -28.49 -15.57 -10.67
N GLY A 648 -27.74 -15.91 -11.71
CA GLY A 648 -28.28 -16.27 -13.02
C GLY A 648 -28.93 -17.65 -13.07
N ASP A 649 -28.77 -18.46 -12.02
CA ASP A 649 -29.35 -19.79 -11.92
C ASP A 649 -30.87 -19.76 -11.79
N GLU A 650 -31.52 -20.89 -12.13
CA GLU A 650 -32.97 -21.06 -12.10
C GLU A 650 -33.61 -20.54 -10.80
N PRO A 651 -34.65 -19.67 -10.86
CA PRO A 651 -35.28 -19.04 -9.69
C PRO A 651 -35.62 -19.98 -8.53
N ARG A 652 -36.15 -21.16 -8.85
CA ARG A 652 -36.52 -22.16 -7.84
C ARG A 652 -35.30 -22.80 -7.16
N ALA A 653 -34.20 -22.99 -7.87
CA ALA A 653 -32.94 -23.49 -7.29
C ALA A 653 -32.31 -22.44 -6.36
N VAL A 654 -32.33 -21.17 -6.76
CA VAL A 654 -31.86 -20.04 -5.93
C VAL A 654 -32.72 -19.89 -4.67
N ALA A 655 -34.04 -20.03 -4.77
CA ALA A 655 -34.95 -19.97 -3.62
C ALA A 655 -34.71 -21.15 -2.64
N ALA A 656 -34.43 -22.35 -3.15
CA ALA A 656 -34.06 -23.49 -2.31
C ALA A 656 -32.75 -23.23 -1.55
N LEU A 657 -31.72 -22.74 -2.24
CA LEU A 657 -30.44 -22.37 -1.63
C LEU A 657 -30.61 -21.25 -0.60
N ALA A 658 -31.39 -20.22 -0.91
CA ALA A 658 -31.67 -19.12 -0.01
C ALA A 658 -32.33 -19.61 1.29
N ARG A 659 -33.25 -20.58 1.22
CA ARG A 659 -33.84 -21.20 2.42
C ARG A 659 -32.80 -21.94 3.25
N THR A 660 -31.91 -22.72 2.63
CA THR A 660 -30.81 -23.43 3.32
C THR A 660 -29.86 -22.46 4.02
N LEU A 661 -29.54 -21.34 3.38
CA LEU A 661 -28.65 -20.31 3.93
C LEU A 661 -29.36 -19.33 4.88
N GLY A 662 -30.69 -19.39 5.00
CA GLY A 662 -31.48 -18.45 5.79
C GLY A 662 -31.47 -17.02 5.20
N ILE A 663 -31.46 -16.87 3.89
CA ILE A 663 -31.49 -15.59 3.17
C ILE A 663 -32.93 -15.29 2.73
N ALA A 664 -33.50 -14.19 3.22
CA ALA A 664 -34.89 -13.82 2.93
C ALA A 664 -35.05 -13.13 1.56
N SER A 665 -34.07 -12.33 1.14
CA SER A 665 -34.10 -11.62 -0.14
C SER A 665 -33.28 -12.36 -1.18
N HIS A 666 -33.92 -12.89 -2.21
CA HIS A 666 -33.23 -13.62 -3.28
C HIS A 666 -33.84 -13.35 -4.67
N ALA A 667 -33.02 -13.44 -5.71
CA ALA A 667 -33.45 -13.37 -7.10
C ALA A 667 -32.64 -14.37 -7.95
N GLY A 668 -33.33 -15.24 -8.68
CA GLY A 668 -32.72 -16.15 -9.65
C GLY A 668 -33.13 -15.79 -11.09
N GLY A 669 -32.48 -16.38 -12.08
CA GLY A 669 -32.62 -16.04 -13.48
C GLY A 669 -32.11 -14.64 -13.83
N ALA A 670 -31.29 -14.05 -12.96
CA ALA A 670 -30.84 -12.67 -13.11
C ALA A 670 -29.71 -12.56 -14.14
N THR A 671 -29.93 -11.75 -15.18
CA THR A 671 -28.87 -11.34 -16.10
C THR A 671 -27.87 -10.39 -15.42
N PRO A 672 -26.68 -10.14 -15.99
CA PRO A 672 -25.76 -9.14 -15.47
C PRO A 672 -26.40 -7.74 -15.33
N GLN A 673 -27.30 -7.37 -16.25
CA GLN A 673 -28.08 -6.13 -16.19
C GLN A 673 -29.08 -6.14 -15.03
N ASP A 674 -29.74 -7.26 -14.76
CA ASP A 674 -30.67 -7.39 -13.63
C ASP A 674 -29.93 -7.28 -12.30
N LYS A 675 -28.74 -7.89 -12.19
CA LYS A 675 -27.86 -7.75 -11.02
C LYS A 675 -27.46 -6.29 -10.82
N PHE A 676 -27.11 -5.58 -11.89
CA PHE A 676 -26.78 -4.16 -11.84
C PHE A 676 -27.98 -3.32 -11.37
N ALA A 677 -29.15 -3.52 -11.97
CA ALA A 677 -30.38 -2.83 -11.59
C ALA A 677 -30.82 -3.14 -10.15
N PHE A 678 -30.55 -4.35 -9.66
CA PHE A 678 -30.80 -4.74 -8.28
C PHE A 678 -29.95 -3.90 -7.31
N VAL A 679 -28.65 -3.77 -7.56
CA VAL A 679 -27.75 -2.94 -6.76
C VAL A 679 -28.15 -1.47 -6.84
N GLU A 680 -28.46 -0.97 -8.04
CA GLU A 680 -28.88 0.42 -8.25
C GLU A 680 -30.17 0.76 -7.50
N ARG A 681 -31.16 -0.14 -7.49
CA ARG A 681 -32.40 0.06 -6.71
C ARG A 681 -32.12 0.19 -5.22
N LEU A 682 -31.26 -0.66 -4.66
CA LEU A 682 -30.88 -0.58 -3.24
C LEU A 682 -30.15 0.75 -2.94
N GLN A 683 -29.26 1.18 -3.83
CA GLN A 683 -28.56 2.47 -3.71
C GLN A 683 -29.52 3.66 -3.82
N ALA A 684 -30.54 3.59 -4.68
CA ALA A 684 -31.57 4.62 -4.81
C ALA A 684 -32.42 4.77 -3.53
N GLU A 685 -32.55 3.70 -2.74
CA GLU A 685 -33.15 3.74 -1.39
C GLU A 685 -32.21 4.33 -0.31
N GLY A 686 -31.02 4.82 -0.70
CA GLY A 686 -30.02 5.37 0.22
C GLY A 686 -29.20 4.32 0.98
N ARG A 687 -29.28 3.05 0.57
CA ARG A 687 -28.51 1.95 1.18
C ARG A 687 -27.08 1.94 0.66
N VAL A 688 -26.14 1.47 1.49
CA VAL A 688 -24.74 1.27 1.10
C VAL A 688 -24.53 -0.21 0.83
N VAL A 689 -24.24 -0.54 -0.42
CA VAL A 689 -24.28 -1.93 -0.92
C VAL A 689 -22.87 -2.46 -1.10
N ALA A 690 -22.56 -3.55 -0.38
CA ALA A 690 -21.40 -4.38 -0.65
C ALA A 690 -21.79 -5.50 -1.64
N MET A 691 -20.92 -5.84 -2.59
CA MET A 691 -21.10 -6.96 -3.52
C MET A 691 -19.94 -7.95 -3.38
N LEU A 692 -20.26 -9.23 -3.16
CA LEU A 692 -19.29 -10.32 -3.18
C LEU A 692 -19.52 -11.19 -4.43
N GLY A 693 -18.49 -11.33 -5.27
CA GLY A 693 -18.60 -12.08 -6.53
C GLY A 693 -17.25 -12.63 -7.04
N ASP A 694 -17.30 -13.47 -8.07
CA ASP A 694 -16.11 -14.00 -8.77
C ASP A 694 -15.52 -12.99 -9.78
N GLY A 695 -16.34 -12.02 -10.18
CA GLY A 695 -16.04 -10.92 -11.08
C GLY A 695 -15.79 -11.27 -12.55
N LEU A 696 -16.00 -12.52 -12.97
CA LEU A 696 -15.95 -12.88 -14.40
C LEU A 696 -17.22 -12.39 -15.12
N ASN A 697 -18.38 -12.75 -14.56
CA ASN A 697 -19.69 -12.36 -15.09
C ASN A 697 -20.25 -11.08 -14.43
N ASP A 698 -19.70 -10.72 -13.27
CA ASP A 698 -20.23 -9.65 -12.41
C ASP A 698 -19.39 -8.37 -12.42
N ALA A 699 -18.41 -8.24 -13.30
CA ALA A 699 -17.53 -7.06 -13.37
C ALA A 699 -18.29 -5.71 -13.45
N PRO A 700 -19.38 -5.56 -14.24
CA PRO A 700 -20.17 -4.32 -14.25
C PRO A 700 -20.88 -4.04 -12.92
N VAL A 701 -21.34 -5.08 -12.24
CA VAL A 701 -22.07 -5.00 -10.96
C VAL A 701 -21.11 -4.64 -9.82
N LEU A 702 -19.94 -5.29 -9.78
CA LEU A 702 -18.86 -4.96 -8.85
C LEU A 702 -18.43 -3.50 -8.99
N ALA A 703 -18.33 -2.98 -10.22
CA ALA A 703 -17.97 -1.58 -10.44
C ALA A 703 -19.04 -0.58 -9.96
N ARG A 704 -20.30 -1.01 -9.82
CA ARG A 704 -21.43 -0.16 -9.39
C ARG A 704 -21.62 -0.15 -7.87
N ALA A 705 -21.31 -1.25 -7.20
CA ALA A 705 -21.43 -1.36 -5.76
C ALA A 705 -20.61 -0.29 -5.03
N ASP A 706 -21.06 0.13 -3.84
CA ASP A 706 -20.27 1.05 -3.00
C ASP A 706 -18.98 0.41 -2.51
N VAL A 707 -19.01 -0.92 -2.36
CA VAL A 707 -17.83 -1.76 -2.11
C VAL A 707 -17.97 -3.06 -2.86
N SER A 708 -16.93 -3.41 -3.60
CA SER A 708 -16.82 -4.70 -4.28
C SER A 708 -15.75 -5.57 -3.64
N ILE A 709 -16.10 -6.84 -3.42
CA ILE A 709 -15.23 -7.88 -2.90
C ILE A 709 -15.17 -8.97 -3.96
N ALA A 710 -13.99 -9.19 -4.55
CA ALA A 710 -13.77 -10.25 -5.53
C ALA A 710 -13.11 -11.48 -4.90
N MET A 711 -13.47 -12.66 -5.38
CA MET A 711 -12.74 -13.91 -5.08
C MET A 711 -11.38 -13.92 -5.81
N GLY A 712 -10.32 -14.39 -5.16
CA GLY A 712 -8.95 -14.44 -5.71
C GLY A 712 -8.77 -15.44 -6.85
N GLY A 713 -9.65 -16.44 -6.96
CA GLY A 713 -9.73 -17.31 -8.14
C GLY A 713 -10.37 -16.64 -9.37
N GLY A 714 -10.92 -15.43 -9.21
CA GLY A 714 -11.52 -14.64 -10.30
C GLY A 714 -10.47 -14.12 -11.29
N SER A 715 -10.93 -13.68 -12.47
CA SER A 715 -10.04 -13.16 -13.52
C SER A 715 -9.16 -11.99 -13.02
N GLU A 716 -7.93 -11.85 -13.54
CA GLU A 716 -7.04 -10.73 -13.19
C GLU A 716 -7.72 -9.36 -13.40
N ILE A 717 -8.61 -9.26 -14.41
CA ILE A 717 -9.41 -8.06 -14.69
C ILE A 717 -10.42 -7.77 -13.57
N ALA A 718 -11.03 -8.80 -12.99
CA ALA A 718 -11.94 -8.67 -11.85
C ALA A 718 -11.19 -8.17 -10.60
N GLN A 719 -10.03 -8.75 -10.32
CA GLN A 719 -9.19 -8.38 -9.17
C GLN A 719 -8.69 -6.93 -9.25
N LEU A 720 -8.38 -6.43 -10.45
CA LEU A 720 -7.95 -5.05 -10.66
C LEU A 720 -9.09 -4.02 -10.53
N ARG A 721 -10.34 -4.47 -10.69
CA ARG A 721 -11.53 -3.59 -10.64
C ARG A 721 -12.22 -3.59 -9.29
N SER A 722 -12.07 -4.63 -8.47
CA SER A 722 -12.68 -4.69 -7.15
C SER A 722 -11.99 -3.76 -6.14
N ASP A 723 -12.67 -3.47 -5.03
CA ASP A 723 -12.14 -2.64 -3.92
C ASP A 723 -11.42 -3.48 -2.84
N LEU A 724 -11.84 -4.74 -2.69
CA LEU A 724 -11.18 -5.77 -1.93
C LEU A 724 -11.05 -7.05 -2.76
N VAL A 725 -10.00 -7.84 -2.50
CA VAL A 725 -9.79 -9.17 -3.08
C VAL A 725 -9.57 -10.15 -1.94
N LEU A 726 -10.35 -11.22 -1.91
CA LEU A 726 -10.07 -12.37 -1.05
C LEU A 726 -8.98 -13.19 -1.72
N LEU A 727 -7.82 -13.27 -1.08
CA LEU A 727 -6.69 -14.00 -1.62
C LEU A 727 -6.94 -15.52 -1.66
N GLY A 728 -7.83 -16.00 -0.78
CA GLY A 728 -8.21 -17.40 -0.66
C GLY A 728 -9.65 -17.72 -1.02
N GLU A 729 -9.96 -19.01 -0.88
CA GLU A 729 -11.33 -19.53 -0.99
C GLU A 729 -12.16 -19.39 0.32
N ARG A 730 -11.53 -18.92 1.40
CA ARG A 730 -12.14 -18.76 2.73
C ARG A 730 -13.07 -17.54 2.80
N LEU A 731 -14.37 -17.79 2.86
CA LEU A 731 -15.42 -16.77 2.99
C LEU A 731 -15.43 -16.09 4.38
N ALA A 732 -14.96 -16.77 5.43
CA ALA A 732 -14.83 -16.20 6.77
C ALA A 732 -13.95 -14.93 6.82
N ALA A 733 -13.15 -14.68 5.79
CA ALA A 733 -12.37 -13.46 5.67
C ALA A 733 -13.25 -12.20 5.43
N VAL A 734 -14.46 -12.34 4.90
CA VAL A 734 -15.38 -11.21 4.63
C VAL A 734 -15.92 -10.57 5.92
N PRO A 735 -16.49 -11.32 6.88
CA PRO A 735 -16.89 -10.77 8.18
C PRO A 735 -15.70 -10.18 8.96
N GLU A 736 -14.53 -10.83 8.89
CA GLU A 736 -13.29 -10.30 9.48
C GLU A 736 -12.90 -8.95 8.87
N ALA A 737 -13.02 -8.80 7.55
CA ALA A 737 -12.76 -7.55 6.85
C ALA A 737 -13.73 -6.44 7.27
N LEU A 738 -15.01 -6.75 7.37
CA LEU A 738 -16.04 -5.83 7.84
C LEU A 738 -15.76 -5.36 9.28
N ALA A 739 -15.46 -6.29 10.19
CA ALA A 739 -15.12 -5.98 11.57
C ALA A 739 -13.86 -5.11 11.67
N GLY A 740 -12.83 -5.43 10.87
CA GLY A 740 -11.61 -4.66 10.74
C GLY A 740 -11.86 -3.23 10.25
N ALA A 741 -12.64 -3.08 9.18
CA ALA A 741 -13.03 -1.80 8.59
C ALA A 741 -13.80 -0.93 9.60
N ARG A 742 -14.80 -1.48 10.29
CA ARG A 742 -15.57 -0.77 11.34
C ARG A 742 -14.68 -0.33 12.50
N ARG A 743 -13.75 -1.18 12.94
CA ARG A 743 -12.79 -0.84 14.00
C ARG A 743 -11.84 0.28 13.56
N ALA A 744 -11.30 0.22 12.35
CA ALA A 744 -10.43 1.25 11.79
C ALA A 744 -11.15 2.61 11.72
N MET A 745 -12.36 2.63 11.16
CA MET A 745 -13.15 3.86 11.04
C MET A 745 -13.61 4.42 12.39
N ARG A 746 -13.81 3.57 13.41
CA ARG A 746 -14.09 4.02 14.78
C ARG A 746 -12.88 4.70 15.40
N VAL A 747 -11.68 4.13 15.25
CA VAL A 747 -10.43 4.71 15.77
C VAL A 747 -10.12 6.04 15.07
N ILE A 748 -10.33 6.15 13.76
CA ILE A 748 -10.17 7.40 13.02
C ILE A 748 -11.13 8.48 13.55
N ARG A 749 -12.41 8.14 13.72
CA ARG A 749 -13.42 9.07 14.28
C ARG A 749 -13.11 9.51 15.71
N GLN A 750 -12.63 8.59 16.56
CA GLN A 750 -12.19 8.91 17.92
C GLN A 750 -11.02 9.90 17.92
N ASN A 751 -10.01 9.64 17.07
CA ASN A 751 -8.84 10.50 16.97
C ASN A 751 -9.19 11.91 16.47
N PHE A 752 -10.10 12.01 15.49
CA PHE A 752 -10.58 13.30 14.99
C PHE A 752 -11.45 14.03 16.00
N GLY A 753 -12.38 13.34 16.67
CA GLY A 753 -13.19 13.92 17.73
C GLY A 753 -12.34 14.46 18.88
N TRP A 754 -11.34 13.70 19.31
CA TRP A 754 -10.38 14.13 20.34
C TRP A 754 -9.56 15.35 19.89
N ALA A 755 -8.97 15.29 18.69
CA ALA A 755 -8.17 16.39 18.17
C ALA A 755 -8.97 17.68 18.05
N LEU A 756 -10.23 17.61 17.57
CA LEU A 756 -11.09 18.77 17.45
C LEU A 756 -11.49 19.32 18.83
N ALA A 757 -11.91 18.46 19.75
CA ALA A 757 -12.30 18.86 21.11
C ALA A 757 -11.13 19.53 21.87
N TYR A 758 -9.94 18.95 21.79
CA TYR A 758 -8.74 19.52 22.42
C TYR A 758 -8.44 20.92 21.86
N ASN A 759 -8.38 21.08 20.53
CA ASN A 759 -8.07 22.38 19.93
C ASN A 759 -9.18 23.43 20.19
N ALA A 760 -10.45 23.03 20.19
CA ALA A 760 -11.58 23.91 20.47
C ALA A 760 -11.56 24.48 21.90
N LEU A 761 -11.02 23.73 22.86
CA LEU A 761 -10.89 24.17 24.26
C LEU A 761 -9.57 24.90 24.52
N ALA A 762 -8.46 24.38 23.99
CA ALA A 762 -7.13 24.86 24.33
C ALA A 762 -6.77 26.17 23.61
N LEU A 763 -7.26 26.39 22.37
CA LEU A 763 -6.98 27.63 21.63
C LEU A 763 -7.59 28.88 22.30
N PRO A 764 -8.89 28.89 22.70
CA PRO A 764 -9.45 30.03 23.44
C PRO A 764 -8.78 30.24 24.80
N ALA A 765 -8.47 29.16 25.52
CA ALA A 765 -7.82 29.26 26.83
C ALA A 765 -6.42 29.88 26.72
N ALA A 766 -5.63 29.49 25.71
CA ALA A 766 -4.34 30.11 25.44
C ALA A 766 -4.48 31.57 25.00
N ALA A 767 -5.46 31.89 24.14
CA ALA A 767 -5.71 33.27 23.71
C ALA A 767 -6.18 34.18 24.85
N ALA A 768 -6.86 33.63 25.86
CA ALA A 768 -7.25 34.32 27.09
C ALA A 768 -6.11 34.45 28.11
N GLY A 769 -4.93 33.88 27.83
CA GLY A 769 -3.77 33.89 28.74
C GLY A 769 -3.89 32.92 29.92
N TRP A 770 -4.85 31.99 29.91
CA TRP A 770 -5.00 30.98 30.97
C TRP A 770 -4.03 29.81 30.83
N VAL A 771 -3.36 29.69 29.68
CA VAL A 771 -2.44 28.61 29.36
C VAL A 771 -1.10 29.20 28.94
N GLY A 772 -0.05 28.86 29.67
CA GLY A 772 1.32 29.26 29.35
C GLY A 772 1.96 28.41 28.23
N PRO A 773 3.08 28.87 27.65
CA PRO A 773 3.79 28.13 26.58
C PRO A 773 4.19 26.70 26.95
N TRP A 774 4.63 26.47 28.20
CA TRP A 774 5.05 25.14 28.64
C TRP A 774 3.86 24.18 28.83
N GLU A 775 2.73 24.67 29.34
CA GLU A 775 1.48 23.92 29.49
C GLU A 775 0.92 23.55 28.11
N ALA A 776 0.96 24.50 27.17
CA ALA A 776 0.62 24.30 25.77
C ALA A 776 1.48 23.18 25.14
N ALA A 777 2.79 23.18 25.40
CA ALA A 777 3.71 22.16 24.93
C ALA A 777 3.35 20.75 25.44
N VAL A 778 3.12 20.62 26.75
CA VAL A 778 2.74 19.37 27.40
C VAL A 778 1.41 18.87 26.88
N GLY A 779 0.40 19.75 26.82
CA GLY A 779 -0.92 19.41 26.30
C GLY A 779 -0.88 18.91 24.87
N MET A 780 -0.13 19.59 23.99
CA MET A 780 -0.01 19.19 22.58
C MET A 780 0.71 17.84 22.42
N ALA A 781 1.80 17.62 23.19
CA ALA A 781 2.54 16.37 23.18
C ALA A 781 1.67 15.21 23.69
N ALA A 782 0.95 15.40 24.79
CA ALA A 782 0.03 14.41 25.36
C ALA A 782 -1.11 14.07 24.39
N SER A 783 -1.74 15.08 23.79
CA SER A 783 -2.82 14.91 22.81
C SER A 783 -2.36 14.09 21.60
N SER A 784 -1.17 14.41 21.06
CA SER A 784 -0.58 13.66 19.95
C SER A 784 -0.28 12.21 20.34
N PHE A 785 0.22 11.99 21.56
CA PHE A 785 0.54 10.65 22.06
C PHE A 785 -0.72 9.77 22.21
N ILE A 786 -1.80 10.31 22.76
CA ILE A 786 -3.10 9.62 22.89
C ILE A 786 -3.59 9.13 21.53
N VAL A 787 -3.55 10.00 20.52
CA VAL A 787 -3.99 9.69 19.15
C VAL A 787 -3.14 8.58 18.52
N VAL A 788 -1.81 8.64 18.70
CA VAL A 788 -0.87 7.62 18.22
C VAL A 788 -1.12 6.27 18.90
N LEU A 789 -1.26 6.25 20.23
CA LEU A 789 -1.55 5.03 20.98
C LEU A 789 -2.88 4.41 20.57
N ASN A 790 -3.91 5.23 20.37
CA ASN A 790 -5.22 4.75 19.93
C ASN A 790 -5.15 4.14 18.52
N ALA A 791 -4.38 4.74 17.60
CA ALA A 791 -4.13 4.17 16.27
C ALA A 791 -3.40 2.82 16.33
N LEU A 792 -2.41 2.68 17.23
CA LEU A 792 -1.66 1.43 17.42
C LEU A 792 -2.51 0.26 17.96
N ARG A 793 -3.69 0.51 18.53
CA ARG A 793 -4.65 -0.55 18.90
C ARG A 793 -5.14 -1.36 17.71
N LEU A 794 -4.97 -0.87 16.48
CA LEU A 794 -5.26 -1.62 15.25
C LEU A 794 -4.14 -2.62 14.91
N ALA A 795 -2.89 -2.23 15.18
CA ALA A 795 -1.69 -3.06 14.98
C ALA A 795 -1.47 -4.08 16.11
N ALA A 796 -2.01 -3.84 17.31
CA ALA A 796 -1.93 -4.77 18.43
C ALA A 796 -2.67 -6.08 18.08
N ARG A 797 -1.93 -7.21 18.10
CA ARG A 797 -2.46 -8.56 17.92
C ARG A 797 -3.60 -8.78 18.92
N GLY A 798 -4.80 -9.04 18.43
CA GLY A 798 -5.76 -9.81 19.21
C GLY A 798 -5.12 -11.19 19.39
N GLY A 799 -4.96 -11.63 20.62
CA GLY A 799 -4.25 -12.86 20.95
C GLY A 799 -4.83 -14.05 20.19
N ASP A 800 -4.00 -14.64 19.34
CA ASP A 800 -4.03 -16.07 19.10
C ASP A 800 -2.56 -16.55 19.10
N PRO A 801 -2.08 -17.20 20.18
CA PRO A 801 -0.68 -17.59 20.34
C PRO A 801 -0.23 -18.77 19.45
N GLY A 802 -1.05 -19.30 18.55
CA GLY A 802 -0.88 -20.66 18.03
C GLY A 802 0.06 -20.90 16.85
N THR A 803 0.20 -20.02 15.86
CA THR A 803 0.63 -20.50 14.52
C THR A 803 2.00 -20.05 14.02
N TRP A 804 2.74 -19.21 14.74
CA TRP A 804 3.98 -18.63 14.21
C TRP A 804 5.15 -18.72 15.19
N LYS A 805 5.69 -19.94 15.38
CA LYS A 805 7.13 -20.08 15.62
C LYS A 805 7.80 -19.97 14.26
N ALA A 806 8.59 -18.91 14.11
CA ALA A 806 9.44 -18.69 12.96
C ALA A 806 10.24 -19.96 12.64
N VAL A 807 10.05 -20.50 11.44
CA VAL A 807 11.11 -21.22 10.73
C VAL A 807 12.11 -20.14 10.32
N SER A 808 12.86 -19.63 11.30
CA SER A 808 14.04 -18.82 11.07
C SER A 808 15.24 -19.63 11.55
N THR A 809 16.13 -19.92 10.60
CA THR A 809 17.57 -19.96 10.84
C THR A 809 18.07 -20.93 11.90
N SER A 810 17.91 -22.24 11.68
CA SER A 810 18.73 -23.25 12.38
C SER A 810 19.37 -24.32 11.48
N SER A 811 19.20 -24.30 10.16
CA SER A 811 19.86 -25.29 9.27
C SER A 811 21.14 -24.81 8.57
N PHE A 812 21.52 -23.53 8.67
CA PHE A 812 22.69 -22.99 7.94
C PHE A 812 24.02 -22.96 8.73
N LEU A 813 24.07 -23.51 9.95
CA LEU A 813 25.28 -23.51 10.79
C LEU A 813 25.85 -24.89 11.13
N SER A 814 25.45 -25.99 10.46
CA SER A 814 25.97 -27.33 10.80
C SER A 814 26.52 -28.21 9.66
N ARG A 815 26.78 -27.69 8.45
CA ARG A 815 27.36 -28.52 7.35
C ARG A 815 28.45 -27.87 6.50
N SER A 816 29.42 -27.20 7.13
CA SER A 816 30.67 -26.79 6.47
C SER A 816 31.93 -27.43 7.05
N ARG A 817 31.81 -28.63 7.66
CA ARG A 817 32.97 -29.43 8.09
C ARG A 817 32.71 -30.93 7.85
N SER A 818 32.74 -31.34 6.59
CA SER A 818 33.21 -32.67 6.14
C SER A 818 33.00 -32.79 4.63
N TYR A 819 33.95 -33.46 3.98
CA TYR A 819 34.12 -33.76 2.56
C TYR A 819 34.82 -32.67 1.72
N PHE A 820 36.03 -32.81 1.15
CA PHE A 820 36.91 -33.96 0.83
C PHE A 820 36.25 -35.26 0.37
#